data_AF-A0A9W9EUR3-F1
#
_entry.id   AF-A0A9W9EUR3-F1
#
_cell.length_a   1.000
_cell.length_b   1.000
_cell.length_c   1.000
_cell.angle_alpha   90.00
_cell.angle_beta   90.00
_cell.angle_gamma   90.00
#
_symmetry.space_group_name_H-M   'P 1'
#
loop_
_entity.id
_entity.type
_entity.pdbx_description
1 polymer ?
#
loop_
_entity_poly.entity_id
_entity_poly.type
_entity_poly.pdbx_seq_one_letter_code
_entity_poly.pdbx_strand_id
1 'polypeptide(L)'
;MSAIMLRSRPGGPALRSIGLLSGRLNSARVPFAARFPATRSLNTVPRRTLPPHASRLASHVPIAIRFKSDVAGEAARSKPSRLVRVISKTFSYCGVLFAGATIWVVAFFIYDASTYREAPTNEDIPVSELALNPRHGGPKNLPIADFLVGDYDSESMLEQKDKPRLVILGTGWGSIALLKNLNPGDYHITVVSPTNYFLFTPMLPSATVGTLGLRSLVEPVRRIIERVNGHFLKAEATDVDFSEKLVEVSQVDKDGKKRNFYLPYDKLVVGVGCVTNPHGVKGLDHCHFLKTIDDARNIKNQVLNNMELACLPTTSDDERRRLLSFVVCGGGPTGVEFAAELFDLLNEDLLHSFPRIIRNEISVHIIQSRTHILNTYDEALSRYAEGRFARDGVEVLTGARVKEVTNDSVRFSQLEDGKEVIKEIPTGFCLWSTGVSRAKICETLSNRLEGQNNKHALETDAHLRIIGAPLGDVYAIGDCSTVQNNVAENIIRFLRTIAWEKGRDPEKVHLTFSEWRDVANRVKKRFPQASNHLRRVDRLFEQYDKDHSGTLDYEELSELLHQIDTKLTSLPATAQRANQQGVYLGRKLTKIASALPGLRANEIDYGDLDEAVYRAFKYKHLGSLAYISNAAIFDFGGLSFSGGVVAMYLWRSIYFAESVSFRTRCMLAMDWAKRALFGRGMVTLLEGNILSLLKTQI
;
A
#
# COMPACT_ATOMS: atom_id res chain seq x y z
N MET A 1 -57.24 20.76 -11.21
CA MET A 1 -57.85 21.39 -12.39
C MET A 1 -57.38 20.63 -13.63
N SER A 2 -58.35 20.05 -14.37
CA SER A 2 -58.34 19.59 -15.79
C SER A 2 -57.22 18.61 -16.23
N ALA A 3 -57.40 17.31 -16.51
CA ALA A 3 -58.44 16.50 -17.16
C ALA A 3 -58.49 16.60 -18.71
N ILE A 4 -58.22 15.44 -19.36
CA ILE A 4 -58.81 14.88 -20.61
C ILE A 4 -58.11 15.15 -21.97
N MET A 5 -57.60 14.09 -22.64
CA MET A 5 -58.17 13.39 -23.83
C MET A 5 -57.06 12.55 -24.56
N LEU A 6 -56.98 11.22 -24.39
CA LEU A 6 -57.51 10.13 -25.25
C LEU A 6 -57.23 10.19 -26.76
N ARG A 7 -56.42 9.24 -27.27
CA ARG A 7 -56.75 8.42 -28.46
C ARG A 7 -55.96 7.11 -28.48
N SER A 8 -56.71 6.02 -28.65
CA SER A 8 -56.32 4.62 -28.78
C SER A 8 -56.63 4.13 -30.20
N ARG A 9 -55.90 3.10 -30.70
CA ARG A 9 -56.36 1.90 -31.49
C ARG A 9 -55.24 1.21 -32.35
N PRO A 10 -55.39 -0.07 -32.78
CA PRO A 10 -54.63 -1.20 -32.20
C PRO A 10 -54.08 -2.27 -33.21
N GLY A 11 -53.48 -3.36 -32.68
CA GLY A 11 -53.36 -4.71 -33.31
C GLY A 11 -52.19 -4.90 -34.31
N GLY A 12 -51.42 -5.98 -34.35
CA GLY A 12 -51.48 -7.34 -33.79
C GLY A 12 -50.14 -8.09 -34.07
N PRO A 13 -50.06 -9.41 -33.86
CA PRO A 13 -48.83 -10.12 -33.49
C PRO A 13 -48.15 -10.90 -34.63
N ALA A 14 -46.85 -11.19 -34.50
CA ALA A 14 -46.18 -12.24 -35.29
C ALA A 14 -45.00 -12.89 -34.54
N LEU A 15 -45.22 -14.13 -34.12
CA LEU A 15 -44.22 -15.15 -33.77
C LEU A 15 -43.71 -15.85 -35.04
N ARG A 16 -42.40 -16.14 -35.10
CA ARG A 16 -41.72 -17.33 -35.69
C ARG A 16 -40.20 -17.08 -35.65
N SER A 17 -39.43 -17.68 -34.73
CA SER A 17 -38.94 -19.07 -34.66
C SER A 17 -37.73 -19.38 -35.56
N ILE A 18 -36.62 -19.70 -34.87
CA ILE A 18 -35.58 -20.71 -35.18
C ILE A 18 -34.37 -20.29 -36.02
N GLY A 19 -33.20 -20.45 -35.39
CA GLY A 19 -31.87 -20.45 -36.00
C GLY A 19 -30.77 -20.72 -34.97
N LEU A 20 -30.81 -21.89 -34.32
CA LEU A 20 -29.68 -22.47 -33.59
C LEU A 20 -28.48 -22.59 -34.53
N LEU A 21 -27.29 -22.15 -34.11
CA LEU A 21 -26.04 -22.85 -34.43
C LEU A 21 -24.95 -22.48 -33.42
N SER A 22 -24.37 -23.56 -32.90
CA SER A 22 -23.24 -23.70 -31.98
C SER A 22 -21.94 -23.07 -32.47
N GLY A 23 -21.08 -22.62 -31.56
CA GLY A 23 -19.68 -22.37 -31.87
C GLY A 23 -18.89 -21.70 -30.76
N ARG A 24 -18.30 -22.51 -29.89
CA ARG A 24 -17.34 -22.11 -28.85
C ARG A 24 -15.97 -21.76 -29.48
N LEU A 25 -15.30 -20.82 -28.82
CA LEU A 25 -13.84 -20.68 -28.62
C LEU A 25 -13.02 -19.74 -29.53
N ASN A 26 -12.45 -18.77 -28.81
CA ASN A 26 -11.04 -18.36 -28.79
C ASN A 26 -10.57 -17.14 -29.61
N SER A 27 -10.35 -16.07 -28.83
CA SER A 27 -9.13 -15.29 -28.73
C SER A 27 -8.56 -14.66 -30.01
N ALA A 28 -8.81 -13.36 -30.16
CA ALA A 28 -7.92 -12.49 -30.91
C ALA A 28 -7.69 -11.20 -30.11
N ARG A 29 -6.48 -11.06 -29.57
CA ARG A 29 -5.91 -9.78 -29.15
C ARG A 29 -5.54 -9.01 -30.42
N VAL A 30 -6.03 -7.79 -30.54
CA VAL A 30 -5.54 -6.79 -31.50
C VAL A 30 -4.95 -5.65 -30.68
N PRO A 31 -3.73 -5.19 -30.98
CA PRO A 31 -3.37 -3.81 -30.72
C PRO A 31 -3.27 -3.03 -32.04
N PHE A 32 -3.98 -1.91 -32.06
CA PHE A 32 -3.92 -0.90 -33.11
C PHE A 32 -2.66 -0.05 -32.91
N ALA A 33 -1.92 0.16 -33.98
CA ALA A 33 -0.70 0.97 -34.04
C ALA A 33 -1.02 2.43 -34.41
N ALA A 34 -0.23 3.37 -33.90
CA ALA A 34 -0.10 4.72 -34.48
C ALA A 34 1.20 4.78 -35.31
N ARG A 35 1.06 5.13 -36.60
CA ARG A 35 2.12 5.51 -37.56
C ARG A 35 2.44 7.00 -37.40
N PHE A 36 3.61 7.55 -37.73
CA PHE A 36 4.30 7.69 -39.04
C PHE A 36 5.66 8.42 -38.81
N PRO A 37 6.55 8.68 -39.82
CA PRO A 37 6.82 8.00 -41.09
C PRO A 37 8.33 7.73 -41.35
N ALA A 38 8.65 6.79 -42.25
CA ALA A 38 9.89 6.83 -43.02
C ALA A 38 9.65 6.26 -44.44
N THR A 39 10.23 6.94 -45.41
CA THR A 39 10.00 6.91 -46.86
C THR A 39 10.75 5.80 -47.62
N ARG A 40 10.05 5.20 -48.60
CA ARG A 40 10.46 4.61 -49.93
C ARG A 40 11.72 3.71 -50.03
N SER A 41 11.59 2.39 -50.31
CA SER A 41 11.45 1.67 -51.61
C SER A 41 12.80 1.44 -52.34
N LEU A 42 13.25 0.24 -52.75
CA LEU A 42 12.68 -0.67 -53.77
C LEU A 42 13.35 -2.08 -53.81
N ASN A 43 12.49 -3.10 -53.88
CA ASN A 43 12.45 -4.40 -54.60
C ASN A 43 13.69 -5.23 -55.00
N THR A 44 13.55 -6.53 -54.70
CA THR A 44 14.22 -7.73 -55.27
C THR A 44 13.38 -8.39 -56.36
N VAL A 45 14.01 -9.20 -57.23
CA VAL A 45 13.39 -10.08 -58.25
C VAL A 45 13.89 -11.52 -58.07
N PRO A 46 13.07 -12.58 -58.27
CA PRO A 46 13.51 -13.98 -58.18
C PRO A 46 13.46 -14.74 -59.54
N ARG A 47 14.15 -15.89 -59.63
CA ARG A 47 13.82 -16.94 -60.61
C ARG A 47 14.33 -18.33 -60.22
N ARG A 48 13.62 -19.36 -60.71
CA ARG A 48 13.71 -20.81 -60.42
C ARG A 48 13.86 -21.59 -61.75
N THR A 49 14.20 -22.88 -61.66
CA THR A 49 14.16 -24.01 -62.66
C THR A 49 15.46 -24.28 -63.45
N LEU A 50 15.96 -25.49 -63.77
CA LEU A 50 15.73 -26.96 -63.55
C LEU A 50 17.00 -27.73 -64.08
N PRO A 51 17.20 -29.06 -63.84
CA PRO A 51 18.42 -29.87 -64.16
C PRO A 51 18.25 -30.79 -65.42
N PRO A 52 19.17 -31.73 -65.81
CA PRO A 52 19.28 -33.10 -65.21
C PRO A 52 20.63 -33.91 -65.34
N HIS A 53 20.72 -35.00 -64.55
CA HIS A 53 21.32 -36.37 -64.67
C HIS A 53 22.80 -36.77 -64.99
N ALA A 54 23.32 -37.66 -64.10
CA ALA A 54 24.13 -38.91 -64.26
C ALA A 54 25.61 -38.87 -64.72
N SER A 55 26.56 -39.79 -64.42
CA SER A 55 26.88 -40.75 -63.33
C SER A 55 28.27 -41.41 -63.64
N ARG A 56 28.99 -41.91 -62.61
CA ARG A 56 30.01 -43.02 -62.56
C ARG A 56 31.55 -42.79 -62.76
N LEU A 57 32.27 -43.27 -61.72
CA LEU A 57 33.46 -44.18 -61.63
C LEU A 57 34.91 -43.80 -62.03
N ALA A 58 35.76 -43.75 -60.99
CA ALA A 58 37.06 -44.44 -60.74
C ALA A 58 38.27 -44.40 -61.72
N SER A 59 39.43 -43.92 -61.21
CA SER A 59 40.69 -44.65 -60.95
C SER A 59 42.02 -43.92 -61.34
N HIS A 60 42.94 -43.87 -60.35
CA HIS A 60 44.42 -43.82 -60.31
C HIS A 60 45.33 -42.86 -61.14
N VAL A 61 45.99 -41.93 -60.41
CA VAL A 61 47.47 -41.71 -60.15
C VAL A 61 48.47 -41.65 -61.34
N PRO A 62 49.36 -40.62 -61.43
CA PRO A 62 50.76 -40.71 -60.95
C PRO A 62 51.33 -39.46 -60.21
N ILE A 63 52.57 -39.64 -59.72
CA ILE A 63 53.31 -38.99 -58.61
C ILE A 63 54.47 -38.09 -59.09
N ALA A 64 54.85 -37.12 -58.23
CA ALA A 64 56.14 -36.40 -58.07
C ALA A 64 56.46 -35.27 -59.09
N ILE A 65 57.15 -34.17 -58.76
CA ILE A 65 58.39 -33.99 -57.97
C ILE A 65 58.41 -32.63 -57.22
N ARG A 66 59.18 -32.63 -56.13
CA ARG A 66 59.48 -31.62 -55.10
C ARG A 66 60.59 -30.65 -55.56
N PHE A 67 60.53 -29.38 -55.16
CA PHE A 67 61.70 -28.52 -54.96
C PHE A 67 61.64 -27.80 -53.61
N LYS A 68 62.74 -27.86 -52.87
CA LYS A 68 63.01 -27.14 -51.61
C LYS A 68 63.66 -25.79 -51.94
N SER A 69 63.34 -24.76 -51.16
CA SER A 69 64.27 -23.65 -50.91
C SER A 69 64.16 -23.22 -49.45
N ASP A 70 65.32 -22.99 -48.86
CA ASP A 70 65.59 -22.98 -47.43
C ASP A 70 65.17 -21.72 -46.66
N VAL A 71 65.20 -21.92 -45.34
CA VAL A 71 64.82 -21.09 -44.20
C VAL A 71 65.72 -19.86 -44.03
N ALA A 72 65.10 -18.71 -43.73
CA ALA A 72 65.73 -17.59 -43.01
C ALA A 72 64.87 -17.20 -41.80
N GLY A 73 65.28 -17.69 -40.63
CA GLY A 73 65.03 -17.19 -39.27
C GLY A 73 63.68 -16.55 -38.95
N GLU A 74 62.68 -17.36 -38.62
CA GLU A 74 61.53 -16.89 -37.85
C GLU A 74 61.97 -16.69 -36.39
N ALA A 75 62.28 -15.45 -36.00
CA ALA A 75 62.50 -15.10 -34.61
C ALA A 75 61.24 -15.47 -33.81
N ALA A 76 61.34 -16.50 -32.97
CA ALA A 76 60.25 -16.95 -32.13
C ALA A 76 59.75 -15.78 -31.27
N ARG A 77 58.63 -15.17 -31.66
CA ARG A 77 57.88 -14.25 -30.79
C ARG A 77 57.55 -15.05 -29.53
N SER A 78 58.25 -14.75 -28.44
CA SER A 78 58.00 -15.38 -27.16
C SER A 78 56.51 -15.19 -26.84
N LYS A 79 55.78 -16.30 -26.69
CA LYS A 79 54.37 -16.23 -26.35
C LYS A 79 54.29 -15.49 -25.02
N PRO A 80 53.57 -14.35 -24.93
CA PRO A 80 53.53 -13.57 -23.70
C PRO A 80 53.05 -14.49 -22.59
N SER A 81 53.76 -14.43 -21.46
CA SER A 81 53.49 -15.25 -20.30
C SER A 81 52.01 -15.12 -19.92
N ARG A 82 51.44 -16.17 -19.34
CA ARG A 82 50.01 -16.22 -18.98
C ARG A 82 49.60 -14.98 -18.16
N LEU A 83 50.53 -14.47 -17.34
CA LEU A 83 50.41 -13.25 -16.56
C LEU A 83 50.25 -11.99 -17.43
N VAL A 84 51.13 -11.77 -18.42
CA VAL A 84 51.08 -10.60 -19.31
C VAL A 84 49.77 -10.56 -20.12
N ARG A 85 49.27 -11.73 -20.53
CA ARG A 85 48.00 -11.84 -21.27
C ARG A 85 46.79 -11.55 -20.39
N VAL A 86 46.84 -11.94 -19.12
CA VAL A 86 45.81 -11.59 -18.13
C VAL A 86 45.84 -10.10 -17.84
N ILE A 87 47.02 -9.52 -17.57
CA ILE A 87 47.18 -8.08 -17.31
C ILE A 87 46.68 -7.24 -18.50
N SER A 88 47.08 -7.58 -19.72
CA SER A 88 46.63 -6.87 -20.93
C SER A 88 45.11 -6.98 -21.14
N LYS A 89 44.52 -8.15 -20.93
CA LYS A 89 43.05 -8.32 -20.99
C LYS A 89 42.35 -7.50 -19.92
N THR A 90 42.83 -7.54 -18.67
CA THR A 90 42.27 -6.73 -17.58
C THR A 90 42.37 -5.25 -17.90
N PHE A 91 43.51 -4.77 -18.43
CA PHE A 91 43.69 -3.37 -18.81
C PHE A 91 42.75 -2.97 -19.96
N SER A 92 42.53 -3.83 -20.96
CA SER A 92 41.56 -3.59 -22.03
C SER A 92 40.12 -3.57 -21.51
N TYR A 93 39.74 -4.47 -20.59
CA TYR A 93 38.41 -4.44 -19.96
C TYR A 93 38.23 -3.18 -19.10
N CYS A 94 39.24 -2.76 -18.34
CA CYS A 94 39.23 -1.51 -17.59
C CYS A 94 39.11 -0.29 -18.53
N GLY A 95 39.82 -0.29 -19.67
CA GLY A 95 39.73 0.77 -20.67
C GLY A 95 38.34 0.88 -21.30
N VAL A 96 37.70 -0.25 -21.62
CA VAL A 96 36.31 -0.28 -22.14
C VAL A 96 35.32 0.22 -21.08
N LEU A 97 35.48 -0.19 -19.81
CA LEU A 97 34.65 0.29 -18.71
C LEU A 97 34.82 1.79 -18.49
N PHE A 98 36.05 2.31 -18.55
CA PHE A 98 36.33 3.74 -18.37
C PHE A 98 35.80 4.59 -19.53
N ALA A 99 35.94 4.11 -20.77
CA ALA A 99 35.34 4.76 -21.94
C ALA A 99 33.82 4.75 -21.84
N GLY A 100 33.21 3.62 -21.44
CA GLY A 100 31.78 3.53 -21.18
C GLY A 100 31.31 4.49 -20.09
N ALA A 101 32.00 4.55 -18.95
CA ALA A 101 31.69 5.47 -17.86
C ALA A 101 31.78 6.94 -18.30
N THR A 102 32.82 7.30 -19.06
CA THR A 102 32.98 8.65 -19.63
C THR A 102 31.82 9.00 -20.57
N ILE A 103 31.40 8.08 -21.44
CA ILE A 103 30.23 8.28 -22.31
C ILE A 103 28.97 8.53 -21.49
N TRP A 104 28.74 7.74 -20.44
CA TRP A 104 27.60 7.93 -19.54
C TRP A 104 27.63 9.28 -18.81
N VAL A 105 28.81 9.72 -18.34
CA VAL A 105 28.99 11.02 -17.67
C VAL A 105 28.72 12.16 -18.65
N VAL A 106 29.28 12.12 -19.86
CA VAL A 106 29.04 13.14 -20.89
C VAL A 106 27.57 13.16 -21.30
N ALA A 107 26.95 12.00 -21.51
CA ALA A 107 25.52 11.89 -21.81
C ALA A 107 24.64 12.46 -20.68
N PHE A 108 25.03 12.23 -19.42
CA PHE A 108 24.36 12.83 -18.26
C PHE A 108 24.45 14.35 -18.30
N PHE A 109 25.62 14.94 -18.54
CA PHE A 109 25.75 16.40 -18.60
C PHE A 109 25.04 17.02 -19.82
N ILE A 110 25.03 16.34 -20.97
CA ILE A 110 24.23 16.77 -22.13
C ILE A 110 22.74 16.73 -21.78
N TYR A 111 22.27 15.66 -21.14
CA TYR A 111 20.89 15.56 -20.69
C TYR A 111 20.56 16.66 -19.67
N ASP A 112 21.40 16.87 -18.66
CA ASP A 112 21.22 17.89 -17.62
C ASP A 112 21.14 19.29 -18.24
N ALA A 113 22.11 19.65 -19.10
CA ALA A 113 22.14 20.93 -19.79
C ALA A 113 20.95 21.14 -20.75
N SER A 114 20.39 20.07 -21.33
CA SER A 114 19.23 20.15 -22.24
C SER A 114 17.87 20.01 -21.55
N THR A 115 17.83 19.57 -20.30
CA THR A 115 16.58 19.34 -19.55
C THR A 115 16.00 20.66 -19.01
N TYR A 116 16.85 21.59 -18.60
CA TYR A 116 16.40 22.89 -18.11
C TYR A 116 16.18 23.85 -19.30
N ARG A 117 14.92 24.17 -19.56
CA ARG A 117 14.56 25.25 -20.48
C ARG A 117 14.57 26.56 -19.72
N GLU A 118 15.31 27.55 -20.22
CA GLU A 118 15.39 28.89 -19.61
C GLU A 118 14.13 29.74 -19.84
N ALA A 119 13.32 29.40 -20.85
CA ALA A 119 12.12 30.17 -21.19
C ALA A 119 10.88 29.60 -20.48
N PRO A 120 10.19 30.39 -19.62
CA PRO A 120 8.89 30.00 -19.09
C PRO A 120 7.86 29.89 -20.23
N THR A 121 6.97 28.91 -20.13
CA THR A 121 5.79 28.80 -20.99
C THR A 121 4.83 29.94 -20.65
N ASN A 122 4.92 31.06 -21.36
CA ASN A 122 4.06 32.24 -21.19
C ASN A 122 2.77 32.10 -22.02
N GLU A 123 2.00 31.05 -21.78
CA GLU A 123 0.67 30.92 -22.36
C GLU A 123 -0.37 31.32 -21.31
N ASP A 124 -1.31 32.19 -21.70
CA ASP A 124 -2.43 32.58 -20.84
C ASP A 124 -3.38 31.38 -20.69
N ILE A 125 -3.52 30.89 -19.46
CA ILE A 125 -4.43 29.79 -19.13
C ILE A 125 -5.78 30.40 -18.72
N PRO A 126 -6.89 30.10 -19.43
CA PRO A 126 -8.21 30.58 -19.02
C PRO A 126 -8.60 29.93 -17.68
N VAL A 127 -9.15 30.70 -16.75
CA VAL A 127 -9.65 30.19 -15.46
C VAL A 127 -11.13 30.51 -15.33
N SER A 128 -11.92 29.53 -14.88
CA SER A 128 -13.34 29.75 -14.63
C SER A 128 -13.56 30.77 -13.50
N GLU A 129 -14.39 31.78 -13.76
CA GLU A 129 -14.79 32.76 -12.73
C GLU A 129 -15.48 32.07 -11.55
N LEU A 130 -16.23 30.98 -11.80
CA LEU A 130 -16.91 30.20 -10.77
C LEU A 130 -15.94 29.39 -9.89
N ALA A 131 -14.71 29.12 -10.36
CA ALA A 131 -13.68 28.50 -9.54
C ALA A 131 -13.02 29.52 -8.58
N LEU A 132 -12.98 30.80 -8.97
CA LEU A 132 -12.42 31.89 -8.16
C LEU A 132 -13.46 32.48 -7.20
N ASN A 133 -14.73 32.53 -7.64
CA ASN A 133 -15.88 33.03 -6.89
C ASN A 133 -16.94 31.93 -6.74
N PRO A 134 -16.68 30.88 -5.94
CA PRO A 134 -17.60 29.78 -5.76
C PRO A 134 -18.92 30.24 -5.14
N ARG A 135 -20.03 29.67 -5.62
CA ARG A 135 -21.33 29.85 -4.98
C ARG A 135 -21.31 29.27 -3.56
N HIS A 136 -22.18 29.77 -2.70
CA HIS A 136 -22.39 29.20 -1.37
C HIS A 136 -23.59 28.24 -1.35
N GLY A 137 -23.56 27.28 -0.44
CA GLY A 137 -24.68 26.36 -0.21
C GLY A 137 -24.35 25.28 0.83
N GLY A 138 -25.11 24.19 0.79
CA GLY A 138 -25.01 23.11 1.76
C GLY A 138 -25.52 23.50 3.16
N PRO A 139 -25.53 22.55 4.11
CA PRO A 139 -26.10 22.76 5.44
C PRO A 139 -25.49 23.92 6.24
N LYS A 140 -24.23 24.26 5.96
CA LYS A 140 -23.48 25.33 6.64
C LYS A 140 -23.30 26.60 5.82
N ASN A 141 -23.96 26.72 4.65
CA ASN A 141 -23.83 27.85 3.72
C ASN A 141 -22.37 28.21 3.40
N LEU A 142 -21.55 27.19 3.12
CA LEU A 142 -20.12 27.33 2.81
C LEU A 142 -19.90 27.46 1.30
N PRO A 143 -18.74 27.99 0.85
CA PRO A 143 -18.35 27.93 -0.56
C PRO A 143 -18.38 26.49 -1.09
N ILE A 144 -18.89 26.29 -2.31
CA ILE A 144 -18.94 25.00 -2.98
C ILE A 144 -18.00 25.02 -4.18
N ALA A 145 -17.00 24.15 -4.17
CA ALA A 145 -16.04 23.98 -5.24
C ALA A 145 -16.62 23.11 -6.38
N ASP A 146 -17.59 23.66 -7.11
CA ASP A 146 -18.15 23.01 -8.30
C ASP A 146 -17.17 22.99 -9.49
N PHE A 147 -16.32 24.00 -9.56
CA PHE A 147 -15.25 24.12 -10.54
C PHE A 147 -13.94 24.29 -9.78
N LEU A 148 -12.88 23.66 -10.28
CA LEU A 148 -11.54 23.74 -9.72
C LEU A 148 -10.67 24.64 -10.59
N VAL A 149 -9.71 25.32 -9.96
CA VAL A 149 -8.83 26.29 -10.62
C VAL A 149 -8.12 25.68 -11.84
N GLY A 150 -7.73 24.41 -11.76
CA GLY A 150 -7.01 23.72 -12.82
C GLY A 150 -7.88 23.04 -13.89
N ASP A 151 -9.21 23.20 -13.87
CA ASP A 151 -10.11 22.49 -14.81
C ASP A 151 -9.83 22.85 -16.28
N TYR A 152 -9.20 24.00 -16.52
CA TYR A 152 -8.92 24.58 -17.82
C TYR A 152 -7.42 24.58 -18.18
N ASP A 153 -6.57 23.94 -17.36
CA ASP A 153 -5.11 23.96 -17.51
C ASP A 153 -4.62 23.29 -18.81
N SER A 154 -5.38 22.34 -19.35
CA SER A 154 -5.04 21.65 -20.61
C SER A 154 -6.27 21.01 -21.27
N GLU A 155 -6.14 20.62 -22.53
CA GLU A 155 -7.20 19.92 -23.29
C GLU A 155 -7.70 18.66 -22.57
N SER A 156 -6.79 17.88 -21.98
CA SER A 156 -7.16 16.68 -21.23
C SER A 156 -7.95 16.99 -19.95
N MET A 157 -7.72 18.14 -19.31
CA MET A 157 -8.49 18.60 -18.15
C MET A 157 -9.89 19.05 -18.56
N LEU A 158 -9.99 19.74 -19.70
CA LEU A 158 -11.26 20.16 -20.28
C LEU A 158 -12.15 18.97 -20.66
N GLU A 159 -11.58 17.91 -21.23
CA GLU A 159 -12.31 16.70 -21.63
C GLU A 159 -12.93 15.94 -20.44
N GLN A 160 -12.35 16.08 -19.25
CA GLN A 160 -12.79 15.34 -18.06
C GLN A 160 -13.62 16.18 -17.08
N LYS A 161 -13.69 17.51 -17.23
CA LYS A 161 -14.38 18.40 -16.26
C LYS A 161 -15.85 18.05 -16.03
N ASP A 162 -16.52 17.51 -17.05
CA ASP A 162 -17.94 17.13 -17.01
C ASP A 162 -18.15 15.62 -16.73
N LYS A 163 -17.06 14.88 -16.43
CA LYS A 163 -17.13 13.46 -16.04
C LYS A 163 -17.64 13.32 -14.60
N PRO A 164 -18.14 12.14 -14.20
CA PRO A 164 -18.56 11.92 -12.83
C PRO A 164 -17.45 12.24 -11.83
N ARG A 165 -17.77 12.98 -10.76
CA ARG A 165 -16.82 13.46 -9.76
C ARG A 165 -16.41 12.34 -8.83
N LEU A 166 -15.13 11.95 -8.85
CA LEU A 166 -14.52 10.97 -7.94
C LEU A 166 -13.65 11.69 -6.91
N VAL A 167 -14.14 11.76 -5.67
CA VAL A 167 -13.40 12.34 -4.55
C VAL A 167 -12.72 11.24 -3.75
N ILE A 168 -11.40 11.37 -3.54
CA ILE A 168 -10.59 10.42 -2.78
C ILE A 168 -9.99 11.14 -1.57
N LEU A 169 -10.31 10.67 -0.38
CA LEU A 169 -9.80 11.22 0.88
C LEU A 169 -8.58 10.43 1.34
N GLY A 170 -7.46 11.12 1.56
CA GLY A 170 -6.20 10.54 2.01
C GLY A 170 -5.26 10.15 0.86
N THR A 171 -3.96 10.13 1.15
CA THR A 171 -2.87 9.89 0.20
C THR A 171 -2.00 8.69 0.58
N GLY A 172 -2.58 7.75 1.33
CA GLY A 172 -1.92 6.52 1.80
C GLY A 172 -1.94 5.36 0.80
N TRP A 173 -1.57 4.17 1.28
CA TRP A 173 -1.44 2.94 0.49
C TRP A 173 -2.67 2.59 -0.36
N GLY A 174 -3.88 2.69 0.21
CA GLY A 174 -5.12 2.39 -0.49
C GLY A 174 -5.40 3.40 -1.61
N SER A 175 -5.35 4.69 -1.30
CA SER A 175 -5.64 5.78 -2.24
C SER A 175 -4.66 5.81 -3.41
N ILE A 176 -3.36 5.62 -3.16
CA ILE A 176 -2.35 5.58 -4.24
C ILE A 176 -2.50 4.34 -5.10
N ALA A 177 -2.80 3.18 -4.51
CA ALA A 177 -3.07 1.97 -5.28
C ALA A 177 -4.33 2.11 -6.16
N LEU A 178 -5.37 2.77 -5.64
CA LEU A 178 -6.56 3.16 -6.40
C LEU A 178 -6.19 4.05 -7.58
N LEU A 179 -5.54 5.19 -7.34
CA LEU A 179 -5.14 6.16 -8.38
C LEU A 179 -4.33 5.51 -9.51
N LYS A 180 -3.39 4.63 -9.17
CA LYS A 180 -2.57 3.91 -10.16
C LYS A 180 -3.36 2.97 -11.07
N ASN A 181 -4.55 2.55 -10.66
CA ASN A 181 -5.40 1.60 -11.40
C ASN A 181 -6.65 2.25 -12.03
N LEU A 182 -6.77 3.59 -11.97
CA LEU A 182 -7.76 4.33 -12.73
C LEU A 182 -7.23 4.64 -14.14
N ASN A 183 -8.15 4.87 -15.09
CA ASN A 183 -7.81 5.39 -16.41
C ASN A 183 -8.08 6.91 -16.45
N PRO A 184 -7.24 7.68 -17.17
CA PRO A 184 -7.52 9.08 -17.44
C PRO A 184 -8.85 9.22 -18.22
N GLY A 185 -9.65 10.24 -17.89
CA GLY A 185 -10.90 10.55 -18.58
C GLY A 185 -12.13 9.72 -18.18
N ASP A 186 -11.99 8.70 -17.30
CA ASP A 186 -13.13 7.95 -16.76
C ASP A 186 -13.93 8.79 -15.74
N TYR A 187 -13.25 9.64 -14.97
CA TYR A 187 -13.80 10.44 -13.87
C TYR A 187 -13.14 11.82 -13.80
N HIS A 188 -13.83 12.81 -13.21
CA HIS A 188 -13.22 14.05 -12.73
C HIS A 188 -12.67 13.79 -11.32
N ILE A 189 -11.35 13.62 -11.21
CA ILE A 189 -10.72 13.08 -10.00
C ILE A 189 -10.21 14.21 -9.11
N THR A 190 -10.61 14.22 -7.85
CA THR A 190 -10.06 15.11 -6.82
C THR A 190 -9.57 14.33 -5.62
N VAL A 191 -8.31 14.51 -5.25
CA VAL A 191 -7.69 13.92 -4.06
C VAL A 191 -7.54 15.00 -2.98
N VAL A 192 -8.06 14.72 -1.79
CA VAL A 192 -7.98 15.63 -0.63
C VAL A 192 -7.16 14.97 0.47
N SER A 193 -6.10 15.62 0.93
CA SER A 193 -5.29 15.14 2.06
C SER A 193 -4.50 16.28 2.70
N PRO A 194 -4.30 16.29 4.03
CA PRO A 194 -3.41 17.26 4.67
C PRO A 194 -1.94 17.07 4.23
N THR A 195 -1.62 15.88 3.67
CA THR A 195 -0.28 15.48 3.26
C THR A 195 -0.16 15.39 1.74
N ASN A 196 0.79 16.14 1.16
CA ASN A 196 1.00 16.22 -0.29
C ASN A 196 1.95 15.16 -0.87
N TYR A 197 2.29 14.14 -0.09
CA TYR A 197 3.13 13.01 -0.49
C TYR A 197 2.50 11.69 -0.05
N PHE A 198 2.81 10.63 -0.79
CA PHE A 198 2.67 9.25 -0.33
C PHE A 198 3.87 8.88 0.54
N LEU A 199 3.65 8.09 1.60
CA LEU A 199 4.69 7.57 2.48
C LEU A 199 4.81 6.05 2.40
N PHE A 200 6.01 5.56 2.08
CA PHE A 200 6.36 4.14 2.09
C PHE A 200 6.64 3.66 3.53
N THR A 201 5.56 3.48 4.29
CA THR A 201 5.58 3.19 5.74
C THR A 201 6.43 1.99 6.19
N PRO A 202 6.60 0.88 5.44
CA PRO A 202 7.37 -0.27 5.93
C PRO A 202 8.85 0.03 6.19
N MET A 203 9.41 1.05 5.54
CA MET A 203 10.81 1.43 5.70
C MET A 203 11.01 2.62 6.65
N LEU A 204 9.94 3.05 7.32
CA LEU A 204 9.99 4.18 8.25
C LEU A 204 10.92 3.94 9.44
N PRO A 205 10.99 2.72 10.05
CA PRO A 205 11.99 2.42 11.09
C PRO A 205 13.43 2.71 10.62
N SER A 206 13.80 2.29 9.42
CA SER A 206 15.14 2.56 8.86
C SER A 206 15.45 4.04 8.66
N ALA A 207 14.43 4.89 8.45
CA ALA A 207 14.62 6.33 8.35
C ALA A 207 14.90 7.00 9.70
N THR A 208 14.41 6.45 10.82
CA THR A 208 14.62 7.01 12.16
C THR A 208 16.09 7.04 12.58
N VAL A 209 16.91 6.17 11.96
CA VAL A 209 18.34 6.06 12.28
C VAL A 209 19.24 6.51 11.13
N GLY A 210 18.68 6.95 10.00
CA GLY A 210 19.46 7.35 8.84
C GLY A 210 20.02 6.19 8.01
N THR A 211 19.52 4.95 8.19
CA THR A 211 19.73 3.85 7.24
C THR A 211 19.15 4.20 5.87
N LEU A 212 18.03 4.92 5.87
CA LEU A 212 17.39 5.49 4.68
C LEU A 212 17.15 6.99 4.88
N GLY A 213 17.23 7.76 3.81
CA GLY A 213 16.84 9.16 3.81
C GLY A 213 15.32 9.33 3.80
N LEU A 214 14.80 10.33 4.52
CA LEU A 214 13.36 10.63 4.55
C LEU A 214 12.77 10.84 3.14
N ARG A 215 13.53 11.51 2.25
CA ARG A 215 13.14 11.78 0.86
C ARG A 215 12.99 10.50 0.03
N SER A 216 13.67 9.42 0.42
CA SER A 216 13.65 8.12 -0.27
C SER A 216 12.35 7.35 -0.02
N LEU A 217 11.63 7.72 1.03
CA LEU A 217 10.38 7.09 1.46
C LEU A 217 9.13 7.80 0.94
N VAL A 218 9.29 8.96 0.31
CA VAL A 218 8.16 9.79 -0.12
C VAL A 218 8.10 9.97 -1.62
N GLU A 219 6.87 10.00 -2.15
CA GLU A 219 6.58 10.34 -3.55
C GLU A 219 5.51 11.45 -3.58
N PRO A 220 5.76 12.59 -4.24
CA PRO A 220 4.77 13.67 -4.33
C PRO A 220 3.47 13.22 -4.98
N VAL A 221 2.33 13.53 -4.35
CA VAL A 221 1.01 13.14 -4.85
C VAL A 221 0.71 13.77 -6.20
N ARG A 222 1.15 15.02 -6.42
CA ARG A 222 1.00 15.75 -7.69
C ARG A 222 1.58 14.96 -8.88
N ARG A 223 2.77 14.37 -8.71
CA ARG A 223 3.38 13.53 -9.75
C ARG A 223 2.61 12.23 -10.01
N ILE A 224 1.99 11.67 -8.98
CA ILE A 224 1.21 10.43 -9.12
C ILE A 224 -0.12 10.69 -9.83
N ILE A 225 -0.79 11.79 -9.47
CA ILE A 225 -2.13 12.13 -9.96
C ILE A 225 -2.13 12.70 -11.39
N GLU A 226 -1.03 13.29 -11.84
CA GLU A 226 -0.81 13.74 -13.23
C GLU A 226 -1.13 12.64 -14.25
N ARG A 227 -0.82 11.37 -13.95
CA ARG A 227 -1.12 10.23 -14.84
C ARG A 227 -2.61 10.10 -15.19
N VAL A 228 -3.48 10.55 -14.30
CA VAL A 228 -4.94 10.50 -14.46
C VAL A 228 -5.54 11.90 -14.60
N ASN A 229 -4.69 12.91 -14.86
CA ASN A 229 -5.07 14.33 -14.95
C ASN A 229 -5.87 14.81 -13.73
N GLY A 230 -5.68 14.25 -12.52
CA GLY A 230 -6.54 14.62 -11.38
C GLY A 230 -6.07 15.88 -10.64
N HIS A 231 -6.95 16.41 -9.79
CA HIS A 231 -6.68 17.55 -8.91
C HIS A 231 -6.25 17.10 -7.51
N PHE A 232 -5.31 17.84 -6.91
CA PHE A 232 -4.91 17.64 -5.52
C PHE A 232 -5.17 18.88 -4.68
N LEU A 233 -5.95 18.72 -3.61
CA LEU A 233 -6.24 19.74 -2.61
C LEU A 233 -5.56 19.37 -1.29
N LYS A 234 -4.65 20.23 -0.82
CA LYS A 234 -4.03 20.09 0.50
C LYS A 234 -4.99 20.63 1.55
N ALA A 235 -5.83 19.76 2.09
CA ALA A 235 -6.85 20.07 3.10
C ALA A 235 -7.23 18.80 3.88
N GLU A 236 -7.87 18.95 5.02
CA GLU A 236 -8.41 17.86 5.83
C GLU A 236 -9.92 17.72 5.59
N ALA A 237 -10.41 16.50 5.34
CA ALA A 237 -11.85 16.25 5.28
C ALA A 237 -12.44 16.12 6.68
N THR A 238 -13.46 16.92 6.99
CA THR A 238 -14.03 17.03 8.33
C THR A 238 -15.42 16.44 8.46
N ASP A 239 -16.21 16.44 7.37
CA ASP A 239 -17.58 15.92 7.38
C ASP A 239 -18.03 15.49 5.97
N VAL A 240 -19.13 14.74 5.88
CA VAL A 240 -19.80 14.39 4.62
C VAL A 240 -21.31 14.57 4.77
N ASP A 241 -21.89 15.31 3.83
CA ASP A 241 -23.33 15.37 3.60
C ASP A 241 -23.71 14.38 2.49
N PHE A 242 -24.44 13.34 2.87
CA PHE A 242 -24.88 12.28 1.94
C PHE A 242 -26.09 12.67 1.10
N SER A 243 -26.86 13.67 1.52
CA SER A 243 -28.10 14.09 0.86
C SER A 243 -27.83 15.00 -0.33
N GLU A 244 -26.93 15.97 -0.16
CA GLU A 244 -26.47 16.89 -1.19
C GLU A 244 -25.18 16.40 -1.89
N LYS A 245 -24.61 15.28 -1.45
CA LYS A 245 -23.36 14.68 -1.93
C LYS A 245 -22.18 15.67 -1.87
N LEU A 246 -21.95 16.22 -0.69
CA LEU A 246 -20.89 17.20 -0.42
C LEU A 246 -19.91 16.68 0.65
N VAL A 247 -18.60 16.79 0.39
CA VAL A 247 -17.57 16.60 1.42
C VAL A 247 -17.18 17.96 1.99
N GLU A 248 -17.27 18.13 3.30
CA GLU A 248 -16.72 19.32 3.96
C GLU A 248 -15.22 19.13 4.15
N VAL A 249 -14.45 20.10 3.65
CA VAL A 249 -12.99 20.12 3.74
C VAL A 249 -12.54 21.41 4.42
N SER A 250 -11.49 21.32 5.23
CA SER A 250 -10.96 22.39 6.04
C SER A 250 -9.46 22.56 5.82
N GLN A 251 -9.00 23.80 5.70
CA GLN A 251 -7.60 24.14 5.59
C GLN A 251 -7.30 25.40 6.39
N VAL A 252 -6.11 25.45 7.00
CA VAL A 252 -5.63 26.65 7.71
C VAL A 252 -5.06 27.64 6.69
N ASP A 253 -5.54 28.88 6.74
CA ASP A 253 -5.05 29.99 5.91
C ASP A 253 -3.76 30.62 6.49
N LYS A 254 -3.24 31.65 5.80
CA LYS A 254 -2.02 32.36 6.22
C LYS A 254 -2.14 33.04 7.60
N ASP A 255 -3.36 33.35 8.03
CA ASP A 255 -3.64 34.05 9.29
C ASP A 255 -3.92 33.05 10.42
N GLY A 256 -3.72 31.75 10.18
CA GLY A 256 -3.98 30.68 11.15
C GLY A 256 -5.46 30.35 11.32
N LYS A 257 -6.36 30.89 10.49
CA LYS A 257 -7.80 30.66 10.57
C LYS A 257 -8.20 29.46 9.73
N LYS A 258 -9.06 28.60 10.28
CA LYS A 258 -9.66 27.49 9.54
C LYS A 258 -10.64 28.06 8.50
N ARG A 259 -10.47 27.65 7.25
CA ARG A 259 -11.38 27.92 6.13
C ARG A 259 -11.98 26.61 5.69
N ASN A 260 -13.31 26.57 5.67
CA ASN A 260 -14.05 25.39 5.25
C ASN A 260 -14.76 25.68 3.92
N PHE A 261 -14.86 24.64 3.09
CA PHE A 261 -15.62 24.66 1.85
C PHE A 261 -16.15 23.25 1.57
N TYR A 262 -17.13 23.13 0.69
CA TYR A 262 -17.68 21.86 0.24
C TYR A 262 -17.08 21.46 -1.11
N LEU A 263 -16.80 20.17 -1.24
CA LEU A 263 -16.40 19.52 -2.49
C LEU A 263 -17.49 18.51 -2.89
N PRO A 264 -18.20 18.74 -4.02
CA PRO A 264 -19.20 17.80 -4.51
C PRO A 264 -18.61 16.48 -4.97
N TYR A 265 -19.37 15.39 -4.85
CA TYR A 265 -18.95 14.06 -5.34
C TYR A 265 -20.09 13.28 -5.98
N ASP A 266 -19.75 12.44 -6.97
CA ASP A 266 -20.63 11.34 -7.42
C ASP A 266 -20.19 10.01 -6.80
N LYS A 267 -18.87 9.85 -6.64
CA LYS A 267 -18.25 8.73 -5.94
C LYS A 267 -17.26 9.26 -4.91
N LEU A 268 -17.35 8.76 -3.68
CA LEU A 268 -16.48 9.12 -2.57
C LEU A 268 -15.71 7.90 -2.08
N VAL A 269 -14.38 8.02 -1.95
CA VAL A 269 -13.52 6.99 -1.38
C VAL A 269 -12.82 7.51 -0.14
N VAL A 270 -13.12 6.92 1.01
CA VAL A 270 -12.48 7.22 2.30
C VAL A 270 -11.24 6.32 2.46
N GLY A 271 -10.05 6.90 2.35
CA GLY A 271 -8.75 6.22 2.47
C GLY A 271 -7.81 6.91 3.47
N VAL A 272 -8.36 7.44 4.56
CA VAL A 272 -7.67 8.32 5.54
C VAL A 272 -6.79 7.57 6.54
N GLY A 273 -6.81 6.24 6.55
CA GLY A 273 -5.99 5.42 7.44
C GLY A 273 -6.47 5.45 8.90
N CYS A 274 -5.53 5.36 9.84
CA CYS A 274 -5.81 5.29 11.28
C CYS A 274 -4.89 6.25 12.06
N VAL A 275 -5.29 6.56 13.29
CA VAL A 275 -4.49 7.34 14.25
C VAL A 275 -4.01 6.45 15.39
N THR A 276 -3.05 6.92 16.18
CA THR A 276 -2.56 6.17 17.36
C THR A 276 -3.65 6.06 18.44
N ASN A 277 -3.71 4.91 19.11
CA ASN A 277 -4.64 4.69 20.22
C ASN A 277 -3.88 4.64 21.57
N PRO A 278 -4.22 5.50 22.55
CA PRO A 278 -3.63 5.46 23.88
C PRO A 278 -3.99 4.21 24.69
N HIS A 279 -5.04 3.47 24.34
CA HIS A 279 -5.56 2.36 25.16
C HIS A 279 -5.86 2.74 26.63
N GLY A 280 -6.14 4.02 26.88
CA GLY A 280 -6.34 4.56 28.23
C GLY A 280 -5.06 4.78 29.04
N VAL A 281 -3.88 4.56 28.45
CA VAL A 281 -2.58 4.90 29.05
C VAL A 281 -2.43 6.42 29.09
N LYS A 282 -1.97 6.93 30.24
CA LYS A 282 -1.70 8.37 30.44
C LYS A 282 -0.28 8.72 30.02
N GLY A 283 -0.09 9.98 29.61
CA GLY A 283 1.22 10.55 29.31
C GLY A 283 1.79 10.17 27.93
N LEU A 284 0.93 9.81 26.98
CA LEU A 284 1.36 9.61 25.59
C LEU A 284 1.99 10.86 24.94
N ASP A 285 1.75 12.05 25.50
CA ASP A 285 2.40 13.29 25.07
C ASP A 285 3.91 13.29 25.32
N HIS A 286 4.41 12.39 26.18
CA HIS A 286 5.83 12.15 26.44
C HIS A 286 6.43 11.08 25.52
N CYS A 287 5.63 10.49 24.63
CA CYS A 287 6.07 9.47 23.69
C CYS A 287 6.36 10.07 22.31
N HIS A 288 7.27 9.41 21.59
CA HIS A 288 7.36 9.52 20.15
C HIS A 288 6.43 8.49 19.50
N PHE A 289 5.86 8.85 18.35
CA PHE A 289 5.13 7.94 17.47
C PHE A 289 5.97 7.67 16.23
N LEU A 290 5.62 6.63 15.46
CA LEU A 290 6.30 6.30 14.20
C LEU A 290 5.27 6.04 13.08
N LYS A 291 4.64 7.12 12.60
CA LYS A 291 3.59 7.11 11.58
C LYS A 291 3.89 8.02 10.39
N THR A 292 4.62 9.11 10.60
CA THR A 292 4.91 10.15 9.60
C THR A 292 6.42 10.33 9.34
N ILE A 293 6.80 11.13 8.33
CA ILE A 293 8.21 11.48 8.13
C ILE A 293 8.74 12.43 9.22
N ASP A 294 7.86 13.26 9.78
CA ASP A 294 8.22 14.22 10.82
C ASP A 294 8.46 13.48 12.13
N ASP A 295 7.65 12.45 12.42
CA ASP A 295 7.89 11.48 13.48
C ASP A 295 9.29 10.87 13.38
N ALA A 296 9.66 10.34 12.20
CA ALA A 296 10.95 9.71 12.00
C ALA A 296 12.11 10.70 12.16
N ARG A 297 11.92 11.96 11.72
CA ARG A 297 12.89 13.04 11.94
C ARG A 297 13.05 13.36 13.42
N ASN A 298 11.94 13.51 14.13
CA ASN A 298 11.92 13.86 15.55
C ASN A 298 12.56 12.77 16.40
N ILE A 299 12.27 11.50 16.10
CA ILE A 299 12.93 10.36 16.74
C ILE A 299 14.44 10.41 16.53
N LYS A 300 14.89 10.58 15.29
CA LYS A 300 16.32 10.68 14.97
C LYS A 300 17.00 11.77 15.80
N ASN A 301 16.40 12.97 15.79
CA ASN A 301 16.91 14.12 16.51
C ASN A 301 16.94 13.87 18.02
N GLN A 302 15.91 13.27 18.60
CA GLN A 302 15.88 12.96 20.03
C GLN A 302 16.96 11.95 20.42
N VAL A 303 17.13 10.87 19.65
CA VAL A 303 18.17 9.86 19.91
C VAL A 303 19.56 10.51 19.90
N LEU A 304 19.86 11.33 18.89
CA LEU A 304 21.14 12.04 18.81
C LEU A 304 21.31 13.06 19.94
N ASN A 305 20.27 13.83 20.26
CA ASN A 305 20.31 14.81 21.34
C ASN A 305 20.59 14.15 22.70
N ASN A 306 19.97 13.00 22.99
CA ASN A 306 20.25 12.26 24.22
C ASN A 306 21.72 11.83 24.29
N MET A 307 22.29 11.37 23.18
CA MET A 307 23.70 10.99 23.09
C MET A 307 24.64 12.18 23.33
N GLU A 308 24.33 13.34 22.75
CA GLU A 308 25.10 14.58 22.94
C GLU A 308 25.01 15.07 24.40
N LEU A 309 23.80 15.12 24.97
CA LEU A 309 23.60 15.51 26.36
C LEU A 309 24.31 14.56 27.34
N ALA A 310 24.31 13.26 27.06
CA ALA A 310 25.03 12.26 27.85
C ALA A 310 26.56 12.49 27.88
N CYS A 311 27.10 13.26 26.94
CA CYS A 311 28.53 13.56 26.86
C CYS A 311 28.94 14.86 27.55
N LEU A 312 27.98 15.68 27.99
CA LEU A 312 28.29 16.94 28.65
C LEU A 312 28.94 16.72 30.01
N PRO A 313 29.89 17.59 30.41
CA PRO A 313 30.53 17.49 31.73
C PRO A 313 29.57 17.77 32.89
N THR A 314 28.42 18.41 32.62
CA THR A 314 27.37 18.71 33.60
C THR A 314 26.39 17.56 33.83
N THR A 315 26.49 16.47 33.06
CA THR A 315 25.56 15.34 33.13
C THR A 315 26.04 14.32 34.15
N SER A 316 25.25 14.13 35.22
CA SER A 316 25.50 13.14 36.26
C SER A 316 25.36 11.71 35.73
N ASP A 317 25.90 10.73 36.44
CA ASP A 317 25.86 9.33 36.00
C ASP A 317 24.43 8.76 35.95
N ASP A 318 23.58 9.14 36.90
CA ASP A 318 22.18 8.71 36.91
C ASP A 318 21.39 9.32 35.74
N GLU A 319 21.63 10.60 35.43
CA GLU A 319 21.01 11.27 34.29
C GLU A 319 21.51 10.72 32.96
N ARG A 320 22.81 10.41 32.89
CA ARG A 320 23.43 9.74 31.73
C ARG A 320 22.79 8.39 31.46
N ARG A 321 22.59 7.56 32.50
CA ARG A 321 21.88 6.27 32.41
C ARG A 321 20.44 6.45 31.93
N ARG A 322 19.74 7.44 32.46
CA ARG A 322 18.36 7.74 32.05
C ARG A 322 18.29 8.16 30.58
N LEU A 323 19.10 9.14 30.15
CA LEU A 323 19.15 9.64 28.77
C LEU A 323 19.42 8.53 27.75
N LEU A 324 20.27 7.57 28.12
CA LEU A 324 20.70 6.44 27.28
C LEU A 324 19.85 5.17 27.45
N SER A 325 18.75 5.25 28.20
CA SER A 325 17.72 4.22 28.27
C SER A 325 16.61 4.51 27.26
N PHE A 326 16.45 3.61 26.29
CA PHE A 326 15.47 3.70 25.21
C PHE A 326 14.37 2.64 25.41
N VAL A 327 13.11 3.06 25.50
CA VAL A 327 11.97 2.16 25.72
C VAL A 327 11.05 2.15 24.50
N VAL A 328 10.73 0.96 24.01
CA VAL A 328 9.80 0.72 22.91
C VAL A 328 8.55 0.02 23.43
N CYS A 329 7.43 0.72 23.42
CA CYS A 329 6.14 0.18 23.80
C CYS A 329 5.46 -0.44 22.56
N GLY A 330 5.37 -1.78 22.55
CA GLY A 330 4.76 -2.57 21.49
C GLY A 330 5.76 -3.46 20.76
N GLY A 331 5.57 -4.77 20.86
CA GLY A 331 6.37 -5.79 20.17
C GLY A 331 5.83 -6.17 18.78
N GLY A 332 5.12 -5.29 18.09
CA GLY A 332 4.71 -5.51 16.69
C GLY A 332 5.87 -5.27 15.71
N PRO A 333 5.67 -5.49 14.39
CA PRO A 333 6.72 -5.28 13.38
C PRO A 333 7.39 -3.91 13.50
N THR A 334 6.61 -2.83 13.61
CA THR A 334 7.13 -1.47 13.73
C THR A 334 8.09 -1.29 14.91
N GLY A 335 7.68 -1.74 16.11
CA GLY A 335 8.49 -1.59 17.32
C GLY A 335 9.75 -2.47 17.29
N VAL A 336 9.62 -3.69 16.79
CA VAL A 336 10.74 -4.64 16.63
C VAL A 336 11.76 -4.13 15.61
N GLU A 337 11.32 -3.69 14.43
CA GLU A 337 12.22 -3.16 13.41
C GLU A 337 12.90 -1.87 13.86
N PHE A 338 12.19 -1.00 14.60
CA PHE A 338 12.79 0.19 15.19
C PHE A 338 13.85 -0.16 16.23
N ALA A 339 13.55 -1.06 17.17
CA ALA A 339 14.50 -1.46 18.21
C ALA A 339 15.76 -2.08 17.59
N ALA A 340 15.60 -2.89 16.54
CA ALA A 340 16.70 -3.43 15.76
C ALA A 340 17.54 -2.35 15.07
N GLU A 341 16.91 -1.44 14.33
CA GLU A 341 17.61 -0.34 13.64
C GLU A 341 18.31 0.61 14.62
N LEU A 342 17.70 0.89 15.78
CA LEU A 342 18.29 1.68 16.86
C LEU A 342 19.50 0.97 17.45
N PHE A 343 19.39 -0.33 17.76
CA PHE A 343 20.50 -1.13 18.26
C PHE A 343 21.68 -1.10 17.29
N ASP A 344 21.42 -1.29 16.00
CA ASP A 344 22.46 -1.25 14.98
C ASP A 344 23.10 0.14 14.86
N LEU A 345 22.31 1.23 14.91
CA LEU A 345 22.86 2.60 14.90
C LEU A 345 23.79 2.84 16.10
N LEU A 346 23.35 2.46 17.29
CA LEU A 346 24.11 2.63 18.51
C LEU A 346 25.44 1.87 18.40
N ASN A 347 25.40 0.60 17.99
CA ASN A 347 26.58 -0.26 18.00
C ASN A 347 27.52 -0.13 16.80
N GLU A 348 27.00 0.13 15.60
CA GLU A 348 27.79 0.16 14.35
C GLU A 348 28.34 1.54 14.01
N ASP A 349 27.67 2.62 14.45
CA ASP A 349 28.04 3.99 14.04
C ASP A 349 28.38 4.87 15.26
N LEU A 350 27.43 5.02 16.19
CA LEU A 350 27.56 6.05 17.24
C LEU A 350 28.68 5.72 18.24
N LEU A 351 28.86 4.47 18.63
CA LEU A 351 29.94 4.08 19.54
C LEU A 351 31.36 4.26 18.98
N HIS A 352 31.50 4.49 17.67
CA HIS A 352 32.79 4.87 17.08
C HIS A 352 33.08 6.37 17.20
N SER A 353 32.04 7.20 17.29
CA SER A 353 32.14 8.66 17.28
C SER A 353 32.01 9.28 18.67
N PHE A 354 31.39 8.59 19.61
CA PHE A 354 31.13 9.05 20.97
C PHE A 354 32.11 8.46 22.01
N PRO A 355 32.28 9.08 23.20
CA PRO A 355 33.16 8.59 24.26
C PRO A 355 32.81 7.16 24.69
N ARG A 356 33.80 6.26 24.74
CA ARG A 356 33.58 4.83 25.00
C ARG A 356 32.84 4.52 26.31
N ILE A 357 32.91 5.39 27.31
CA ILE A 357 32.23 5.20 28.61
C ILE A 357 30.71 5.08 28.46
N ILE A 358 30.10 5.82 27.52
CA ILE A 358 28.64 5.82 27.36
C ILE A 358 28.11 4.47 26.85
N ARG A 359 28.97 3.65 26.24
CA ARG A 359 28.62 2.31 25.76
C ARG A 359 27.99 1.45 26.85
N ASN A 360 28.51 1.54 28.06
CA ASN A 360 28.10 0.69 29.17
C ASN A 360 26.76 1.15 29.79
N GLU A 361 26.31 2.36 29.46
CA GLU A 361 25.12 2.98 30.02
C GLU A 361 23.90 2.88 29.08
N ILE A 362 24.11 2.44 27.84
CA ILE A 362 23.04 2.28 26.84
C ILE A 362 22.20 1.05 27.17
N SER A 363 20.87 1.23 27.19
CA SER A 363 19.92 0.13 27.34
C SER A 363 18.73 0.30 26.39
N VAL A 364 18.27 -0.80 25.80
CA VAL A 364 17.12 -0.81 24.88
C VAL A 364 16.12 -1.86 25.37
N HIS A 365 14.89 -1.42 25.62
CA HIS A 365 13.82 -2.26 26.18
C HIS A 365 12.64 -2.32 25.22
N ILE A 366 12.06 -3.51 25.01
CA ILE A 366 10.79 -3.68 24.30
C ILE A 366 9.75 -4.18 25.30
N ILE A 367 8.69 -3.41 25.52
CA ILE A 367 7.56 -3.79 26.38
C ILE A 367 6.43 -4.34 25.53
N GLN A 368 6.05 -5.59 25.74
CA GLN A 368 5.03 -6.30 24.97
C GLN A 368 4.01 -6.99 25.88
N SER A 369 2.72 -6.69 25.67
CA SER A 369 1.65 -7.19 26.55
C SER A 369 1.30 -8.66 26.36
N ARG A 370 1.70 -9.27 25.24
CA ARG A 370 1.50 -10.70 24.96
C ARG A 370 2.75 -11.50 25.34
N THR A 371 2.64 -12.82 25.28
CA THR A 371 3.72 -13.75 25.60
C THR A 371 4.91 -13.67 24.65
N HIS A 372 4.69 -13.19 23.42
CA HIS A 372 5.73 -13.03 22.41
C HIS A 372 5.63 -11.69 21.66
N ILE A 373 6.78 -11.24 21.14
CA ILE A 373 6.84 -10.22 20.08
C ILE A 373 6.43 -10.85 18.74
N LEU A 374 6.08 -10.00 17.76
CA LEU A 374 5.67 -10.43 16.41
C LEU A 374 4.56 -11.49 16.44
N ASN A 375 3.57 -11.30 17.31
CA ASN A 375 2.51 -12.27 17.61
C ASN A 375 1.56 -12.58 16.43
N THR A 376 1.81 -12.01 15.25
CA THR A 376 1.13 -12.32 13.99
C THR A 376 1.93 -13.27 13.10
N TYR A 377 3.14 -13.64 13.52
CA TYR A 377 4.05 -14.57 12.84
C TYR A 377 4.01 -15.93 13.54
N ASP A 378 4.53 -16.95 12.87
CA ASP A 378 4.80 -18.24 13.50
C ASP A 378 5.66 -18.10 14.77
N GLU A 379 5.27 -18.82 15.83
CA GLU A 379 5.91 -18.73 17.15
C GLU A 379 7.41 -19.04 17.11
N ALA A 380 7.85 -19.92 16.22
CA ALA A 380 9.28 -20.22 16.07
C ALA A 380 10.07 -18.97 15.60
N LEU A 381 9.47 -18.13 14.76
CA LEU A 381 10.08 -16.88 14.31
C LEU A 381 10.12 -15.83 15.44
N SER A 382 9.05 -15.75 16.24
CA SER A 382 9.03 -14.89 17.43
C SER A 382 10.15 -15.26 18.41
N ARG A 383 10.29 -16.55 18.74
CA ARG A 383 11.35 -17.05 19.62
C ARG A 383 12.75 -16.83 19.03
N TYR A 384 12.91 -16.96 17.71
CA TYR A 384 14.16 -16.65 17.03
C TYR A 384 14.53 -15.16 17.18
N ALA A 385 13.57 -14.26 17.00
CA ALA A 385 13.77 -12.82 17.16
C ALA A 385 14.11 -12.45 18.62
N GLU A 386 13.37 -13.01 19.59
CA GLU A 386 13.64 -12.83 21.02
C GLU A 386 15.05 -13.31 21.40
N GLY A 387 15.44 -14.50 20.94
CA GLY A 387 16.78 -15.03 21.17
C GLY A 387 17.89 -14.21 20.50
N ARG A 388 17.59 -13.49 19.40
CA ARG A 388 18.53 -12.57 18.78
C ARG A 388 18.66 -11.27 19.58
N PHE A 389 17.54 -10.67 19.99
CA PHE A 389 17.57 -9.50 20.86
C PHE A 389 18.29 -9.74 22.18
N ALA A 390 18.12 -10.93 22.79
CA ALA A 390 18.87 -11.30 23.98
C ALA A 390 20.39 -11.31 23.76
N ARG A 391 20.87 -11.74 22.58
CA ARG A 391 22.31 -11.71 22.22
C ARG A 391 22.79 -10.29 21.92
N ASP A 392 21.90 -9.46 21.40
CA ASP A 392 22.14 -8.06 21.09
C ASP A 392 21.96 -7.16 22.33
N GLY A 393 21.69 -7.70 23.52
CA GLY A 393 21.50 -6.88 24.73
C GLY A 393 20.26 -5.97 24.69
N VAL A 394 19.29 -6.30 23.84
CA VAL A 394 17.97 -5.68 23.80
C VAL A 394 17.05 -6.50 24.70
N GLU A 395 16.55 -5.89 25.79
CA GLU A 395 15.71 -6.58 26.76
C GLU A 395 14.25 -6.62 26.28
N VAL A 396 13.70 -7.82 26.12
CA VAL A 396 12.32 -8.02 25.70
C VAL A 396 11.45 -8.42 26.89
N LEU A 397 10.62 -7.48 27.34
CA LEU A 397 9.70 -7.63 28.46
C LEU A 397 8.33 -8.07 27.94
N THR A 398 8.11 -9.38 27.85
CA THR A 398 6.82 -9.97 27.45
C THR A 398 5.88 -10.12 28.64
N GLY A 399 4.58 -10.29 28.36
CA GLY A 399 3.54 -10.31 29.38
C GLY A 399 3.44 -9.00 30.19
N ALA A 400 3.99 -7.92 29.65
CA ALA A 400 4.14 -6.63 30.32
C ALA A 400 3.25 -5.55 29.69
N ARG A 401 2.44 -4.87 30.49
CA ARG A 401 1.48 -3.86 30.02
C ARG A 401 1.81 -2.49 30.57
N VAL A 402 2.10 -1.54 29.68
CA VAL A 402 2.31 -0.14 30.05
C VAL A 402 1.03 0.43 30.69
N LYS A 403 1.19 1.15 31.80
CA LYS A 403 0.12 1.80 32.54
C LYS A 403 0.19 3.32 32.43
N GLU A 404 1.40 3.87 32.45
CA GLU A 404 1.65 5.30 32.39
C GLU A 404 3.05 5.59 31.84
N VAL A 405 3.16 6.67 31.08
CA VAL A 405 4.44 7.24 30.66
C VAL A 405 4.57 8.61 31.29
N THR A 406 5.71 8.91 31.88
CA THR A 406 6.05 10.25 32.40
C THR A 406 7.12 10.88 31.50
N ASN A 407 7.57 12.11 31.81
CA ASN A 407 8.70 12.71 31.10
C ASN A 407 9.99 11.86 31.20
N ASP A 408 10.16 11.14 32.31
CA ASP A 408 11.45 10.56 32.69
C ASP A 408 11.41 9.04 32.90
N SER A 409 10.23 8.42 32.80
CA SER A 409 10.05 6.99 33.06
C SER A 409 8.83 6.37 32.38
N VAL A 410 8.87 5.04 32.23
CA VAL A 410 7.73 4.22 31.78
C VAL A 410 7.35 3.25 32.90
N ARG A 411 6.10 3.32 33.36
CA ARG A 411 5.53 2.40 34.34
C ARG A 411 4.69 1.33 33.66
N PHE A 412 4.96 0.08 33.97
CA PHE A 412 4.27 -1.08 33.40
C PHE A 412 3.99 -2.13 34.46
N SER A 413 2.97 -2.96 34.22
CA SER A 413 2.71 -4.12 35.04
C SER A 413 3.15 -5.40 34.36
N GLN A 414 3.59 -6.37 35.14
CA GLN A 414 4.00 -7.69 34.68
C GLN A 414 3.57 -8.73 35.72
N LEU A 415 3.23 -9.94 35.27
CA LEU A 415 2.94 -11.04 36.19
C LEU A 415 4.26 -11.67 36.67
N GLU A 416 4.47 -11.66 37.97
CA GLU A 416 5.53 -12.41 38.65
C GLU A 416 4.88 -13.33 39.67
N ASP A 417 5.18 -14.64 39.60
CA ASP A 417 4.57 -15.68 40.45
C ASP A 417 3.03 -15.61 40.52
N GLY A 418 2.39 -15.25 39.41
CA GLY A 418 0.94 -15.11 39.29
C GLY A 418 0.35 -13.82 39.87
N LYS A 419 1.17 -12.91 40.41
CA LYS A 419 0.73 -11.60 40.92
C LYS A 419 1.16 -10.47 40.00
N GLU A 420 0.29 -9.49 39.81
CA GLU A 420 0.61 -8.29 39.03
C GLU A 420 1.54 -7.38 39.85
N VAL A 421 2.77 -7.20 39.37
CA VAL A 421 3.79 -6.31 39.94
C VAL A 421 3.93 -5.10 39.03
N ILE A 422 3.98 -3.90 39.62
CA ILE A 422 4.25 -2.65 38.88
C ILE A 422 5.74 -2.37 38.93
N LYS A 423 6.34 -2.19 37.75
CA LYS A 423 7.74 -1.86 37.55
C LYS A 423 7.86 -0.52 36.83
N GLU A 424 9.04 0.09 36.93
CA GLU A 424 9.37 1.38 36.34
C GLU A 424 10.75 1.33 35.70
N ILE A 425 10.85 1.85 34.47
CA ILE A 425 12.12 2.02 33.77
C ILE A 425 12.34 3.52 33.53
N PRO A 426 13.37 4.13 34.13
CA PRO A 426 13.81 5.48 33.76
C PRO A 426 14.23 5.51 32.29
N THR A 427 13.84 6.55 31.55
CA THR A 427 14.11 6.64 30.12
C THR A 427 14.28 8.08 29.66
N GLY A 428 15.11 8.29 28.64
CA GLY A 428 15.23 9.54 27.89
C GLY A 428 14.48 9.49 26.56
N PHE A 429 13.89 8.35 26.20
CA PHE A 429 13.20 8.15 24.93
C PHE A 429 12.18 7.01 25.03
N CYS A 430 10.91 7.34 24.78
CA CYS A 430 9.84 6.35 24.70
C CYS A 430 9.23 6.35 23.29
N LEU A 431 9.29 5.22 22.58
CA LEU A 431 8.53 5.01 21.36
C LEU A 431 7.22 4.27 21.66
N TRP A 432 6.10 4.88 21.30
CA TRP A 432 4.79 4.21 21.32
C TRP A 432 4.42 3.71 19.92
N SER A 433 4.48 2.40 19.73
CA SER A 433 4.27 1.73 18.42
C SER A 433 3.06 0.80 18.39
N THR A 434 2.21 0.83 19.44
CA THR A 434 1.04 -0.03 19.58
C THR A 434 -0.26 0.77 19.52
N GLY A 435 -1.34 0.07 19.14
CA GLY A 435 -2.68 0.63 19.16
C GLY A 435 -3.01 1.52 17.97
N VAL A 436 -4.14 1.23 17.34
CA VAL A 436 -4.73 2.07 16.30
C VAL A 436 -6.17 2.42 16.64
N SER A 437 -6.60 3.61 16.23
CA SER A 437 -7.95 4.14 16.39
C SER A 437 -8.42 4.79 15.10
N ARG A 438 -9.73 5.04 15.02
CA ARG A 438 -10.35 5.70 13.87
C ARG A 438 -9.88 7.15 13.77
N ALA A 439 -9.68 7.63 12.55
CA ALA A 439 -9.55 9.06 12.29
C ALA A 439 -10.86 9.80 12.64
N LYS A 440 -10.78 11.11 12.92
CA LYS A 440 -11.92 11.90 13.39
C LYS A 440 -13.11 11.91 12.42
N ILE A 441 -12.82 11.99 11.12
CA ILE A 441 -13.85 11.88 10.07
C ILE A 441 -14.55 10.52 10.15
N CYS A 442 -13.84 9.42 10.33
CA CYS A 442 -14.44 8.08 10.42
C CYS A 442 -15.34 7.92 11.65
N GLU A 443 -14.98 8.55 12.78
CA GLU A 443 -15.86 8.62 13.95
C GLU A 443 -17.15 9.39 13.62
N THR A 444 -17.01 10.55 12.95
CA THR A 444 -18.14 11.40 12.55
C THR A 444 -19.10 10.65 11.61
N LEU A 445 -18.57 9.96 10.59
CA LEU A 445 -19.37 9.17 9.65
C LEU A 445 -20.04 7.98 10.35
N SER A 446 -19.31 7.28 11.23
CA SER A 446 -19.87 6.15 11.98
C SER A 446 -21.06 6.55 12.86
N ASN A 447 -21.08 7.78 13.40
CA ASN A 447 -22.17 8.24 14.26
C ASN A 447 -23.41 8.68 13.47
N ARG A 448 -23.28 8.95 12.16
CA ARG A 448 -24.38 9.38 11.28
C ARG A 448 -24.99 8.26 10.46
N LEU A 449 -24.25 7.16 10.28
CA LEU A 449 -24.66 6.05 9.45
C LEU A 449 -25.21 4.91 10.31
N GLU A 450 -26.33 4.35 9.87
CA GLU A 450 -26.90 3.15 10.48
C GLU A 450 -26.05 1.91 10.15
N GLY A 451 -26.06 0.91 11.03
CA GLY A 451 -25.35 -0.36 10.82
C GLY A 451 -23.83 -0.30 11.00
N GLN A 452 -23.30 0.77 11.62
CA GLN A 452 -21.90 0.94 11.99
C GLN A 452 -21.68 0.53 13.47
N ASN A 453 -21.39 -0.74 13.71
CA ASN A 453 -21.20 -1.31 15.05
C ASN A 453 -19.74 -1.43 15.46
N ASN A 454 -18.80 -1.39 14.51
CA ASN A 454 -17.38 -1.52 14.79
C ASN A 454 -16.75 -0.26 15.40
N LYS A 455 -16.13 -0.40 16.57
CA LYS A 455 -15.50 0.72 17.30
C LYS A 455 -14.13 1.17 16.75
N HIS A 456 -13.52 0.37 15.86
CA HIS A 456 -12.13 0.55 15.40
C HIS A 456 -12.00 0.94 13.93
N ALA A 457 -13.02 0.70 13.11
CA ALA A 457 -13.02 1.02 11.69
C ALA A 457 -14.45 1.23 11.16
N LEU A 458 -14.60 1.88 10.00
CA LEU A 458 -15.85 1.91 9.25
C LEU A 458 -16.15 0.53 8.69
N GLU A 459 -17.39 0.06 8.85
CA GLU A 459 -17.82 -1.21 8.29
C GLU A 459 -18.24 -1.05 6.83
N THR A 460 -17.70 -1.92 5.99
CA THR A 460 -18.03 -2.01 4.58
C THR A 460 -18.63 -3.37 4.25
N ASP A 461 -19.39 -3.43 3.17
CA ASP A 461 -19.76 -4.71 2.57
C ASP A 461 -18.57 -5.35 1.81
N ALA A 462 -18.84 -6.49 1.16
CA ALA A 462 -17.84 -7.21 0.38
C ALA A 462 -17.42 -6.49 -0.92
N HIS A 463 -18.12 -5.44 -1.32
CA HIS A 463 -17.75 -4.55 -2.44
C HIS A 463 -17.02 -3.29 -1.96
N LEU A 464 -16.68 -3.21 -0.67
CA LEU A 464 -15.99 -2.09 0.00
C LEU A 464 -16.84 -0.82 0.10
N ARG A 465 -18.17 -0.93 -0.03
CA ARG A 465 -19.12 0.19 0.18
C ARG A 465 -19.38 0.38 1.65
N ILE A 466 -19.43 1.62 2.13
CA ILE A 466 -19.74 1.89 3.55
C ILE A 466 -21.18 1.50 3.84
N ILE A 467 -21.39 0.69 4.88
CA ILE A 467 -22.72 0.29 5.32
C ILE A 467 -23.47 1.50 5.89
N GLY A 468 -24.72 1.67 5.49
CA GLY A 468 -25.58 2.80 5.87
C GLY A 468 -25.49 4.00 4.93
N ALA A 469 -24.47 4.08 4.06
CA ALA A 469 -24.35 5.14 3.07
C ALA A 469 -25.20 4.84 1.81
N PRO A 470 -25.53 5.86 0.98
CA PRO A 470 -26.23 5.64 -0.28
C PRO A 470 -25.54 4.59 -1.17
N LEU A 471 -26.35 3.67 -1.72
CA LEU A 471 -25.85 2.50 -2.41
C LEU A 471 -24.98 2.87 -3.62
N GLY A 472 -23.73 2.40 -3.60
CA GLY A 472 -22.78 2.57 -4.71
C GLY A 472 -22.08 3.92 -4.75
N ASP A 473 -22.36 4.85 -3.83
CA ASP A 473 -21.75 6.20 -3.87
C ASP A 473 -20.51 6.34 -2.99
N VAL A 474 -20.46 5.63 -1.86
CA VAL A 474 -19.42 5.82 -0.84
C VAL A 474 -18.70 4.52 -0.50
N TYR A 475 -17.37 4.55 -0.59
CA TYR A 475 -16.48 3.42 -0.34
C TYR A 475 -15.45 3.76 0.75
N ALA A 476 -14.90 2.74 1.42
CA ALA A 476 -13.79 2.92 2.34
C ALA A 476 -12.72 1.83 2.19
N ILE A 477 -11.44 2.22 2.18
CA ILE A 477 -10.30 1.33 1.95
C ILE A 477 -9.14 1.61 2.90
N GLY A 478 -8.29 0.61 3.14
CA GLY A 478 -7.14 0.74 4.04
C GLY A 478 -7.57 0.71 5.51
N ASP A 479 -6.73 1.22 6.39
CA ASP A 479 -6.86 1.01 7.85
C ASP A 479 -8.11 1.67 8.47
N CYS A 480 -8.76 2.60 7.75
CA CYS A 480 -10.01 3.20 8.21
C CYS A 480 -11.23 2.29 8.04
N SER A 481 -11.12 1.14 7.35
CA SER A 481 -12.25 0.26 7.09
C SER A 481 -12.00 -1.21 7.44
N THR A 482 -13.10 -1.92 7.67
CA THR A 482 -13.15 -3.38 7.77
C THR A 482 -14.35 -3.91 6.99
N VAL A 483 -14.19 -5.06 6.36
CA VAL A 483 -15.34 -5.76 5.76
C VAL A 483 -16.16 -6.38 6.89
N GLN A 484 -17.47 -6.19 6.85
CA GLN A 484 -18.39 -6.76 7.83
C GLN A 484 -18.35 -8.30 7.76
N ASN A 485 -18.27 -8.91 8.95
CA ASN A 485 -18.17 -10.36 9.12
C ASN A 485 -19.48 -11.02 9.55
N ASN A 486 -20.59 -10.28 9.65
CA ASN A 486 -21.90 -10.81 9.99
C ASN A 486 -22.51 -11.52 8.77
N VAL A 487 -22.01 -12.71 8.51
CA VAL A 487 -22.40 -13.55 7.38
C VAL A 487 -23.72 -14.25 7.75
N ALA A 488 -23.96 -14.56 9.03
CA ALA A 488 -25.17 -15.23 9.49
C ALA A 488 -26.45 -14.41 9.25
N GLU A 489 -26.53 -13.18 9.74
CA GLU A 489 -27.74 -12.36 9.63
C GLU A 489 -28.08 -12.09 8.16
N ASN A 490 -27.05 -11.80 7.35
CA ASN A 490 -27.20 -11.56 5.92
C ASN A 490 -27.69 -12.81 5.16
N ILE A 491 -27.20 -14.00 5.53
CA ILE A 491 -27.64 -15.26 4.93
C ILE A 491 -29.04 -15.61 5.35
N ILE A 492 -29.35 -15.49 6.65
CA ILE A 492 -30.69 -15.77 7.17
C ILE A 492 -31.72 -14.90 6.46
N ARG A 493 -31.46 -13.59 6.33
CA ARG A 493 -32.33 -12.67 5.58
C ARG A 493 -32.49 -13.08 4.11
N PHE A 494 -31.40 -13.50 3.47
CA PHE A 494 -31.44 -13.97 2.09
C PHE A 494 -32.23 -15.27 1.92
N LEU A 495 -32.04 -16.23 2.82
CA LEU A 495 -32.78 -17.50 2.81
C LEU A 495 -34.27 -17.28 3.07
N ARG A 496 -34.62 -16.37 3.99
CA ARG A 496 -36.01 -15.94 4.20
C ARG A 496 -36.62 -15.35 2.92
N THR A 497 -35.85 -14.54 2.20
CA THR A 497 -36.28 -13.96 0.92
C THR A 497 -36.54 -15.05 -0.12
N ILE A 498 -35.63 -16.01 -0.27
CA ILE A 498 -35.82 -17.15 -1.19
C ILE A 498 -37.00 -18.03 -0.78
N ALA A 499 -37.15 -18.30 0.51
CA ALA A 499 -38.25 -19.10 1.03
C ALA A 499 -39.59 -18.45 0.67
N TRP A 500 -39.69 -17.14 0.89
CA TRP A 500 -40.82 -16.33 0.51
C TRP A 500 -41.11 -16.34 -1.01
N GLU A 501 -40.09 -16.12 -1.85
CA GLU A 501 -40.21 -16.18 -3.32
C GLU A 501 -40.71 -17.55 -3.82
N LYS A 502 -40.36 -18.63 -3.09
CA LYS A 502 -40.79 -19.99 -3.39
C LYS A 502 -42.10 -20.40 -2.71
N GLY A 503 -42.78 -19.49 -2.01
CA GLY A 503 -44.03 -19.76 -1.29
C GLY A 503 -43.87 -20.70 -0.09
N ARG A 504 -42.66 -20.82 0.46
CA ARG A 504 -42.36 -21.60 1.67
C ARG A 504 -42.35 -20.68 2.89
N ASP A 505 -42.83 -21.21 4.02
CA ASP A 505 -42.72 -20.53 5.31
C ASP A 505 -41.23 -20.40 5.70
N PRO A 506 -40.70 -19.17 5.89
CA PRO A 506 -39.29 -18.95 6.20
C PRO A 506 -38.82 -19.61 7.51
N GLU A 507 -39.73 -19.89 8.44
CA GLU A 507 -39.43 -20.51 9.74
C GLU A 507 -39.52 -22.05 9.70
N LYS A 508 -40.00 -22.62 8.59
CA LYS A 508 -40.13 -24.09 8.39
C LYS A 508 -39.24 -24.61 7.26
N VAL A 509 -38.19 -23.85 6.91
CA VAL A 509 -37.27 -24.22 5.85
C VAL A 509 -36.30 -25.28 6.36
N HIS A 510 -36.47 -26.51 5.90
CA HIS A 510 -35.48 -27.57 6.03
C HIS A 510 -34.58 -27.58 4.79
N LEU A 511 -33.27 -27.44 4.97
CA LEU A 511 -32.29 -27.46 3.89
C LEU A 511 -31.68 -28.85 3.75
N THR A 512 -31.91 -29.49 2.62
CA THR A 512 -31.16 -30.71 2.26
C THR A 512 -29.68 -30.41 2.05
N PHE A 513 -28.81 -31.43 2.12
CA PHE A 513 -27.37 -31.25 1.86
C PHE A 513 -27.07 -30.60 0.48
N SER A 514 -27.85 -30.94 -0.56
CA SER A 514 -27.66 -30.33 -1.89
C SER A 514 -28.02 -28.85 -1.89
N GLU A 515 -29.11 -28.46 -1.23
CA GLU A 515 -29.51 -27.06 -1.10
C GLU A 515 -28.51 -26.29 -0.21
N TRP A 516 -28.03 -26.89 0.88
CA TRP A 516 -26.96 -26.34 1.72
C TRP A 516 -25.69 -26.08 0.91
N ARG A 517 -25.26 -27.02 0.07
CA ARG A 517 -24.09 -26.82 -0.80
C ARG A 517 -24.26 -25.62 -1.73
N ASP A 518 -25.46 -25.41 -2.29
CA ASP A 518 -25.76 -24.27 -3.15
C ASP A 518 -25.79 -22.95 -2.38
N VAL A 519 -26.37 -22.96 -1.17
CA VAL A 519 -26.31 -21.82 -0.24
C VAL A 519 -24.85 -21.50 0.08
N ALA A 520 -24.05 -22.46 0.52
CA ALA A 520 -22.63 -22.26 0.83
C ALA A 520 -21.84 -21.72 -0.37
N ASN A 521 -22.14 -22.15 -1.61
CA ASN A 521 -21.51 -21.62 -2.82
C ASN A 521 -21.89 -20.14 -3.08
N ARG A 522 -23.17 -19.77 -2.89
CA ARG A 522 -23.60 -18.37 -2.97
C ARG A 522 -22.94 -17.50 -1.89
N VAL A 523 -22.84 -18.03 -0.66
CA VAL A 523 -22.16 -17.36 0.45
C VAL A 523 -20.69 -17.13 0.14
N LYS A 524 -19.97 -18.12 -0.36
CA LYS A 524 -18.57 -17.96 -0.79
C LYS A 524 -18.39 -16.87 -1.85
N LYS A 525 -19.36 -16.72 -2.75
CA LYS A 525 -19.33 -15.71 -3.82
C LYS A 525 -19.57 -14.31 -3.27
N ARG A 526 -20.53 -14.15 -2.36
CA ARG A 526 -20.94 -12.86 -1.76
C ARG A 526 -20.03 -12.42 -0.61
N PHE A 527 -19.55 -13.36 0.19
CA PHE A 527 -18.67 -13.16 1.35
C PHE A 527 -17.40 -14.02 1.21
N PRO A 528 -16.44 -13.63 0.34
CA PRO A 528 -15.24 -14.42 0.12
C PRO A 528 -14.42 -14.74 1.37
N GLN A 529 -14.50 -13.90 2.41
CA GLN A 529 -13.87 -14.11 3.72
C GLN A 529 -14.36 -15.38 4.45
N ALA A 530 -15.61 -15.78 4.25
CA ALA A 530 -16.18 -17.01 4.83
C ALA A 530 -15.72 -18.29 4.11
N SER A 531 -15.00 -18.16 2.98
CA SER A 531 -14.67 -19.31 2.12
C SER A 531 -13.84 -20.39 2.82
N ASN A 532 -12.93 -19.99 3.70
CA ASN A 532 -12.08 -20.94 4.43
C ASN A 532 -12.90 -21.76 5.44
N HIS A 533 -13.81 -21.12 6.15
CA HIS A 533 -14.71 -21.79 7.10
C HIS A 533 -15.68 -22.72 6.37
N LEU A 534 -16.14 -22.33 5.17
CA LEU A 534 -17.03 -23.13 4.34
C LEU A 534 -16.29 -24.15 3.45
N ARG A 535 -15.02 -24.49 3.69
CA ARG A 535 -14.27 -25.41 2.81
C ARG A 535 -14.76 -26.86 2.91
N ARG A 536 -15.18 -27.30 4.09
CA ARG A 536 -15.67 -28.65 4.40
C ARG A 536 -17.17 -28.63 4.71
N VAL A 537 -17.97 -28.25 3.71
CA VAL A 537 -19.43 -28.13 3.85
C VAL A 537 -20.10 -29.45 4.23
N ASP A 538 -19.47 -30.57 3.86
CA ASP A 538 -19.80 -31.95 4.26
C ASP A 538 -19.77 -32.11 5.77
N ARG A 539 -18.60 -31.87 6.38
CA ARG A 539 -18.40 -32.02 7.82
C ARG A 539 -19.21 -31.02 8.64
N LEU A 540 -19.37 -29.80 8.12
CA LEU A 540 -20.20 -28.78 8.75
C LEU A 540 -21.68 -29.15 8.73
N PHE A 541 -22.16 -29.85 7.70
CA PHE A 541 -23.54 -30.31 7.68
C PHE A 541 -23.75 -31.41 8.72
N GLU A 542 -22.92 -32.45 8.70
CA GLU A 542 -22.98 -33.57 9.66
C GLU A 542 -22.81 -33.12 11.13
N GLN A 543 -22.01 -32.10 11.39
CA GLN A 543 -21.77 -31.61 12.74
C GLN A 543 -22.99 -30.89 13.35
N TYR A 544 -23.85 -30.29 12.54
CA TYR A 544 -24.94 -29.43 13.00
C TYR A 544 -26.33 -30.00 12.73
N ASP A 545 -26.45 -31.03 11.89
CA ASP A 545 -27.63 -31.92 11.80
C ASP A 545 -27.66 -32.81 13.07
N LYS A 546 -28.10 -32.21 14.18
CA LYS A 546 -28.08 -32.81 15.53
C LYS A 546 -29.16 -33.86 15.67
N ASP A 547 -30.28 -33.68 14.98
CA ASP A 547 -31.39 -34.62 14.97
C ASP A 547 -31.20 -35.78 13.96
N HIS A 548 -30.13 -35.73 13.15
CA HIS A 548 -29.81 -36.70 12.11
C HIS A 548 -30.95 -36.89 11.10
N SER A 549 -31.73 -35.83 10.87
CA SER A 549 -32.84 -35.82 9.91
C SER A 549 -32.37 -35.85 8.46
N GLY A 550 -31.09 -35.55 8.20
CA GLY A 550 -30.56 -35.37 6.85
C GLY A 550 -30.91 -34.01 6.25
N THR A 551 -31.41 -33.08 7.07
CA THR A 551 -31.71 -31.68 6.73
C THR A 551 -31.26 -30.75 7.84
N LEU A 552 -30.91 -29.51 7.51
CA LEU A 552 -30.70 -28.46 8.52
C LEU A 552 -31.99 -27.65 8.67
N ASP A 553 -32.53 -27.62 9.87
CA ASP A 553 -33.62 -26.70 10.21
C ASP A 553 -33.11 -25.25 10.41
N TYR A 554 -34.02 -24.34 10.74
CA TYR A 554 -33.67 -22.94 10.94
C TYR A 554 -32.74 -22.71 12.14
N GLU A 555 -32.96 -23.43 13.25
CA GLU A 555 -32.20 -23.25 14.49
C GLU A 555 -30.76 -23.78 14.31
N GLU A 556 -30.62 -24.97 13.74
CA GLU A 556 -29.34 -25.61 13.43
C GLU A 556 -28.52 -24.77 12.43
N LEU A 557 -29.18 -24.25 11.39
CA LEU A 557 -28.55 -23.38 10.42
C LEU A 557 -28.12 -22.05 11.03
N SER A 558 -28.96 -21.46 11.87
CA SER A 558 -28.64 -20.21 12.58
C SER A 558 -27.44 -20.41 13.50
N GLU A 559 -27.40 -21.51 14.25
CA GLU A 559 -26.26 -21.88 15.11
C GLU A 559 -24.97 -22.09 14.29
N LEU A 560 -25.04 -22.82 13.17
CA LEU A 560 -23.92 -23.03 12.27
C LEU A 560 -23.36 -21.71 11.77
N LEU A 561 -24.23 -20.84 11.26
CA LEU A 561 -23.82 -19.57 10.70
C LEU A 561 -23.26 -18.63 11.78
N HIS A 562 -23.84 -18.63 12.97
CA HIS A 562 -23.32 -17.86 14.10
C HIS A 562 -21.93 -18.37 14.54
N GLN A 563 -21.69 -19.68 14.50
CA GLN A 563 -20.35 -20.23 14.74
C GLN A 563 -19.33 -19.86 13.64
N ILE A 564 -19.78 -19.62 12.41
CA ILE A 564 -18.91 -19.09 11.36
C ILE A 564 -18.57 -17.63 11.66
N ASP A 565 -19.56 -16.81 12.01
CA ASP A 565 -19.36 -15.38 12.32
C ASP A 565 -18.41 -15.17 13.50
N THR A 566 -18.55 -15.96 14.57
CA THR A 566 -17.64 -15.90 15.73
C THR A 566 -16.20 -16.29 15.39
N LYS A 567 -15.98 -17.11 14.36
CA LYS A 567 -14.65 -17.52 13.89
C LYS A 567 -14.10 -16.58 12.81
N LEU A 568 -14.93 -15.72 12.21
CA LEU A 568 -14.51 -14.75 11.21
C LEU A 568 -13.76 -13.59 11.85
N THR A 569 -12.44 -13.57 11.65
CA THR A 569 -11.59 -12.46 12.07
C THR A 569 -11.66 -11.31 11.06
N SER A 570 -11.57 -10.08 11.55
CA SER A 570 -11.43 -8.91 10.70
C SER A 570 -10.08 -8.97 9.97
N LEU A 571 -10.04 -8.41 8.76
CA LEU A 571 -8.80 -8.36 8.00
C LEU A 571 -7.76 -7.51 8.74
N PRO A 572 -6.46 -7.85 8.69
CA PRO A 572 -5.43 -7.12 9.41
C PRO A 572 -5.22 -5.71 8.81
N ALA A 573 -4.95 -4.71 9.66
CA ALA A 573 -4.64 -3.33 9.24
C ALA A 573 -3.21 -3.26 8.70
N THR A 574 -3.03 -3.53 7.41
CA THR A 574 -1.72 -3.58 6.76
C THR A 574 -1.71 -2.82 5.43
N ALA A 575 -0.54 -2.30 5.08
CA ALA A 575 -0.25 -1.74 3.76
C ALA A 575 -0.62 -2.70 2.62
N GLN A 576 -0.39 -4.00 2.80
CA GLN A 576 -0.73 -5.03 1.84
C GLN A 576 -2.24 -5.12 1.60
N ARG A 577 -3.05 -5.11 2.67
CA ARG A 577 -4.52 -5.09 2.56
C ARG A 577 -4.97 -3.82 1.86
N ALA A 578 -4.49 -2.67 2.31
CA ALA A 578 -4.83 -1.36 1.76
C ALA A 578 -4.51 -1.30 0.25
N ASN A 579 -3.33 -1.76 -0.16
CA ASN A 579 -2.93 -1.83 -1.57
C ASN A 579 -3.88 -2.72 -2.38
N GLN A 580 -4.19 -3.94 -1.90
CA GLN A 580 -5.11 -4.84 -2.60
C GLN A 580 -6.53 -4.25 -2.72
N GLN A 581 -7.02 -3.58 -1.68
CA GLN A 581 -8.31 -2.87 -1.72
C GLN A 581 -8.29 -1.74 -2.74
N GLY A 582 -7.22 -0.94 -2.79
CA GLY A 582 -7.05 0.13 -3.77
C GLY A 582 -6.98 -0.39 -5.21
N VAL A 583 -6.18 -1.43 -5.48
CA VAL A 583 -6.12 -2.09 -6.80
C VAL A 583 -7.49 -2.64 -7.21
N TYR A 584 -8.19 -3.29 -6.27
CA TYR A 584 -9.52 -3.82 -6.50
C TYR A 584 -10.51 -2.71 -6.86
N LEU A 585 -10.55 -1.64 -6.07
CA LEU A 585 -11.49 -0.54 -6.23
C LEU A 585 -11.22 0.26 -7.51
N GLY A 586 -9.94 0.50 -7.85
CA GLY A 586 -9.60 1.18 -9.11
C GLY A 586 -10.08 0.42 -10.33
N ARG A 587 -9.80 -0.89 -10.39
CA ARG A 587 -10.30 -1.74 -11.48
C ARG A 587 -11.82 -1.83 -11.53
N LYS A 588 -12.48 -1.80 -10.37
CA LYS A 588 -13.94 -1.81 -10.28
C LYS A 588 -14.51 -0.50 -10.84
N LEU A 589 -14.00 0.66 -10.39
CA LEU A 589 -14.47 1.97 -10.84
C LEU A 589 -14.20 2.19 -12.33
N THR A 590 -13.06 1.77 -12.87
CA THR A 590 -12.80 1.75 -14.32
C THR A 590 -13.87 0.95 -15.08
N LYS A 591 -14.21 -0.24 -14.59
CA LYS A 591 -15.25 -1.06 -15.24
C LYS A 591 -16.63 -0.42 -15.15
N ILE A 592 -16.97 0.18 -14.00
CA ILE A 592 -18.22 0.92 -13.82
C ILE A 592 -18.30 2.06 -14.84
N ALA A 593 -17.23 2.87 -14.98
CA ALA A 593 -17.17 3.96 -15.96
C ALA A 593 -17.37 3.45 -17.39
N SER A 594 -16.74 2.33 -17.76
CA SER A 594 -16.91 1.73 -19.09
C SER A 594 -18.30 1.17 -19.37
N ALA A 595 -19.01 0.72 -18.33
CA ALA A 595 -20.36 0.14 -18.46
C ALA A 595 -21.46 1.22 -18.45
N LEU A 596 -21.21 2.37 -17.82
CA LEU A 596 -22.21 3.41 -17.58
C LEU A 596 -22.90 3.93 -18.85
N PRO A 597 -22.21 4.21 -19.97
CA PRO A 597 -22.89 4.64 -21.20
C PRO A 597 -23.87 3.60 -21.74
N GLY A 598 -23.49 2.32 -21.70
CA GLY A 598 -24.35 1.23 -22.15
C GLY A 598 -25.55 1.04 -21.23
N LEU A 599 -25.38 1.18 -19.91
CA LEU A 599 -26.49 1.07 -18.95
C LEU A 599 -27.49 2.21 -19.10
N ARG A 600 -26.99 3.45 -19.25
CA ARG A 600 -27.82 4.63 -19.53
C ARG A 600 -28.58 4.50 -20.84
N ALA A 601 -27.93 3.99 -21.89
CA ALA A 601 -28.58 3.76 -23.19
C ALA A 601 -29.68 2.69 -23.13
N ASN A 602 -29.62 1.78 -22.16
CA ASN A 602 -30.64 0.74 -21.94
C ASN A 602 -31.61 1.12 -20.80
N GLU A 603 -31.59 2.37 -20.31
CA GLU A 603 -32.44 2.85 -19.21
C GLU A 603 -32.34 2.00 -17.93
N ILE A 604 -31.17 1.38 -17.70
CA ILE A 604 -30.88 0.63 -16.48
C ILE A 604 -30.29 1.61 -15.46
N ASP A 605 -31.16 2.18 -14.62
CA ASP A 605 -30.80 3.09 -13.54
C ASP A 605 -31.09 2.52 -12.13
N TYR A 606 -31.69 1.34 -12.05
CA TYR A 606 -32.07 0.67 -10.80
C TYR A 606 -31.24 -0.60 -10.55
N GLY A 607 -30.85 -0.81 -9.28
CA GLY A 607 -30.18 -2.04 -8.81
C GLY A 607 -28.74 -1.85 -8.35
N ASP A 608 -28.13 -2.96 -7.90
CA ASP A 608 -26.76 -2.99 -7.40
C ASP A 608 -25.75 -3.05 -8.56
N LEU A 609 -25.31 -1.88 -9.03
CA LEU A 609 -24.36 -1.76 -10.13
C LEU A 609 -23.00 -2.40 -9.82
N ASP A 610 -22.52 -2.26 -8.58
CA ASP A 610 -21.24 -2.80 -8.14
C ASP A 610 -21.21 -4.33 -8.25
N GLU A 611 -22.30 -4.99 -7.85
CA GLU A 611 -22.45 -6.45 -7.92
C GLU A 611 -22.62 -6.95 -9.36
N ALA A 612 -23.31 -6.18 -10.21
CA ALA A 612 -23.49 -6.53 -11.62
C ALA A 612 -22.19 -6.44 -12.44
N VAL A 613 -21.35 -5.43 -12.16
CA VAL A 613 -20.17 -5.11 -12.97
C VAL A 613 -18.89 -5.79 -12.46
N TYR A 614 -18.82 -6.10 -11.17
CA TYR A 614 -17.60 -6.62 -10.57
C TYR A 614 -17.85 -7.64 -9.46
N ARG A 615 -16.84 -8.48 -9.20
CA ARG A 615 -16.91 -9.49 -8.12
C ARG A 615 -16.61 -8.87 -6.76
N ALA A 616 -17.03 -9.50 -5.67
CA ALA A 616 -16.66 -9.14 -4.31
C ALA A 616 -15.12 -9.14 -4.09
N PHE A 617 -14.67 -8.30 -3.16
CA PHE A 617 -13.28 -8.21 -2.73
C PHE A 617 -12.85 -9.50 -2.03
N LYS A 618 -11.66 -9.99 -2.39
CA LYS A 618 -11.03 -11.16 -1.77
C LYS A 618 -9.61 -10.81 -1.39
N TYR A 619 -9.34 -10.75 -0.09
CA TYR A 619 -7.98 -10.56 0.42
C TYR A 619 -7.15 -11.82 0.18
N LYS A 620 -5.91 -11.62 -0.29
CA LYS A 620 -4.90 -12.68 -0.40
C LYS A 620 -3.73 -12.30 0.50
N HIS A 621 -3.52 -13.01 1.61
CA HIS A 621 -2.32 -12.82 2.42
C HIS A 621 -1.08 -13.26 1.62
N LEU A 622 -0.03 -12.43 1.58
CA LEU A 622 1.20 -12.69 0.81
C LEU A 622 2.36 -13.07 1.72
N GLY A 623 2.11 -13.18 3.02
CA GLY A 623 3.12 -13.34 4.06
C GLY A 623 3.43 -12.05 4.79
N SER A 624 4.31 -12.15 5.78
CA SER A 624 4.76 -11.07 6.65
C SER A 624 6.29 -11.10 6.74
N LEU A 625 6.90 -9.92 6.82
CA LEU A 625 8.36 -9.74 6.89
C LEU A 625 8.71 -8.84 8.08
N ALA A 626 9.83 -9.09 8.74
CA ALA A 626 10.36 -8.16 9.73
C ALA A 626 11.88 -8.18 9.76
N TYR A 627 12.49 -6.99 9.82
CA TYR A 627 13.91 -6.82 10.11
C TYR A 627 14.22 -7.01 11.60
N ILE A 628 15.33 -7.69 11.91
CA ILE A 628 15.75 -8.03 13.27
C ILE A 628 17.29 -7.97 13.41
N SER A 629 17.88 -6.79 13.29
CA SER A 629 19.31 -6.50 13.55
C SER A 629 20.23 -7.29 12.61
N ASN A 630 20.51 -6.73 11.42
CA ASN A 630 21.24 -7.38 10.32
C ASN A 630 20.74 -8.79 9.89
N ALA A 631 19.51 -9.11 10.24
CA ALA A 631 18.81 -10.35 9.93
C ALA A 631 17.36 -10.02 9.56
N ALA A 632 16.65 -10.99 9.02
CA ALA A 632 15.22 -10.83 8.73
C ALA A 632 14.47 -12.16 8.90
N ILE A 633 13.18 -12.04 9.20
CA ILE A 633 12.23 -13.15 9.24
C ILE A 633 11.16 -12.99 8.17
N PHE A 634 10.66 -14.14 7.71
CA PHE A 634 9.67 -14.28 6.65
C PHE A 634 8.67 -15.35 7.08
N ASP A 635 7.39 -14.99 7.08
CA ASP A 635 6.28 -15.92 7.28
C ASP A 635 5.41 -15.90 6.03
N PHE A 636 5.29 -17.02 5.31
CA PHE A 636 4.50 -17.15 4.08
C PHE A 636 3.23 -17.99 4.24
N GLY A 637 2.67 -18.11 5.45
CA GLY A 637 1.41 -18.82 5.67
C GLY A 637 1.53 -20.33 5.40
N GLY A 638 2.50 -20.96 6.08
CA GLY A 638 2.82 -22.39 5.99
C GLY A 638 4.29 -22.69 5.72
N LEU A 639 5.07 -21.68 5.31
CA LEU A 639 6.53 -21.75 5.22
C LEU A 639 7.13 -20.56 5.99
N SER A 640 8.00 -20.84 6.95
CA SER A 640 8.67 -19.84 7.76
C SER A 640 10.17 -19.91 7.51
N PHE A 641 10.80 -18.76 7.27
CA PHE A 641 12.22 -18.66 7.05
C PHE A 641 12.80 -17.51 7.87
N SER A 642 13.89 -17.77 8.58
CA SER A 642 14.67 -16.77 9.31
C SER A 642 16.12 -16.90 8.90
N GLY A 643 16.83 -15.78 8.75
CA GLY A 643 18.26 -15.84 8.49
C GLY A 643 18.98 -14.54 8.77
N GLY A 644 20.31 -14.61 8.73
CA GLY A 644 21.18 -13.44 8.89
C GLY A 644 21.21 -12.56 7.63
N VAL A 645 22.40 -12.15 7.24
CA VAL A 645 22.65 -11.16 6.18
C VAL A 645 21.95 -11.49 4.85
N VAL A 646 21.93 -12.76 4.42
CA VAL A 646 21.27 -13.17 3.17
C VAL A 646 19.76 -12.90 3.22
N ALA A 647 19.12 -13.21 4.36
CA ALA A 647 17.70 -12.95 4.56
C ALA A 647 17.42 -11.44 4.60
N MET A 648 18.32 -10.65 5.18
CA MET A 648 18.25 -9.19 5.16
C MET A 648 18.30 -8.62 3.73
N TYR A 649 19.17 -9.13 2.85
CA TYR A 649 19.21 -8.69 1.45
C TYR A 649 17.95 -9.12 0.66
N LEU A 650 17.38 -10.28 0.97
CA LEU A 650 16.09 -10.69 0.40
C LEU A 650 14.97 -9.74 0.85
N TRP A 651 14.95 -9.35 2.13
CA TRP A 651 14.01 -8.37 2.68
C TRP A 651 14.15 -7.03 1.94
N ARG A 652 15.39 -6.52 1.76
CA ARG A 652 15.65 -5.29 1.00
C ARG A 652 15.15 -5.39 -0.44
N SER A 653 15.33 -6.54 -1.08
CA SER A 653 14.93 -6.77 -2.47
C SER A 653 13.40 -6.71 -2.65
N ILE A 654 12.64 -7.26 -1.70
CA ILE A 654 11.18 -7.22 -1.73
C ILE A 654 10.68 -5.78 -1.57
N TYR A 655 11.18 -5.04 -0.57
CA TYR A 655 10.77 -3.65 -0.38
C TYR A 655 11.24 -2.72 -1.52
N PHE A 656 12.39 -3.01 -2.13
CA PHE A 656 12.82 -2.35 -3.36
C PHE A 656 11.83 -2.58 -4.51
N ALA A 657 11.33 -3.81 -4.68
CA ALA A 657 10.34 -4.12 -5.71
C ALA A 657 9.00 -3.41 -5.44
N GLU A 658 8.53 -3.42 -4.19
CA GLU A 658 7.25 -2.83 -3.76
C GLU A 658 7.24 -1.29 -3.70
N SER A 659 8.41 -0.65 -3.75
CA SER A 659 8.52 0.81 -3.80
C SER A 659 7.68 1.44 -4.94
N VAL A 660 7.08 2.60 -4.66
CA VAL A 660 6.01 3.20 -5.48
C VAL A 660 6.48 3.74 -6.83
N SER A 661 7.70 4.26 -6.95
CA SER A 661 8.21 4.84 -8.19
C SER A 661 9.63 4.37 -8.51
N PHE A 662 10.07 4.56 -9.76
CA PHE A 662 11.46 4.33 -10.13
C PHE A 662 12.40 5.28 -9.38
N ARG A 663 11.97 6.53 -9.17
CA ARG A 663 12.70 7.53 -8.38
C ARG A 663 12.99 7.02 -6.97
N THR A 664 11.98 6.53 -6.26
CA THR A 664 12.17 6.00 -4.89
C THR A 664 13.06 4.77 -4.88
N ARG A 665 12.97 3.89 -5.87
CA ARG A 665 13.89 2.75 -6.01
C ARG A 665 15.35 3.19 -6.14
N CYS A 666 15.64 4.14 -7.03
CA CYS A 666 16.99 4.67 -7.20
C CYS A 666 17.52 5.30 -5.90
N MET A 667 16.69 6.08 -5.20
CA MET A 667 17.10 6.68 -3.93
C MET A 667 17.34 5.64 -2.83
N LEU A 668 16.51 4.60 -2.72
CA LEU A 668 16.73 3.49 -1.77
C LEU A 668 18.06 2.78 -2.05
N ALA A 669 18.37 2.48 -3.31
CA ALA A 669 19.64 1.87 -3.69
C ALA A 669 20.83 2.78 -3.35
N MET A 670 20.72 4.08 -3.63
CA MET A 670 21.74 5.06 -3.27
C MET A 670 21.94 5.17 -1.76
N ASP A 671 20.87 5.13 -0.96
CA ASP A 671 20.96 5.19 0.50
C ASP A 671 21.64 3.95 1.07
N TRP A 672 21.29 2.75 0.61
CA TRP A 672 21.98 1.54 1.03
C TRP A 672 23.45 1.52 0.59
N ALA A 673 23.77 2.04 -0.60
CA ALA A 673 25.15 2.18 -1.06
C ALA A 673 25.93 3.20 -0.20
N LYS A 674 25.34 4.36 0.10
CA LYS A 674 25.93 5.36 0.99
C LYS A 674 26.16 4.79 2.38
N ARG A 675 25.18 4.09 2.96
CA ARG A 675 25.34 3.41 4.25
C ARG A 675 26.50 2.42 4.21
N ALA A 676 26.59 1.60 3.17
CA ALA A 676 27.64 0.60 3.05
C ALA A 676 29.06 1.22 2.92
N LEU A 677 29.17 2.39 2.29
CA LEU A 677 30.45 3.06 2.05
C LEU A 677 30.87 4.01 3.18
N PHE A 678 29.91 4.69 3.82
CA PHE A 678 30.16 5.83 4.71
C PHE A 678 29.49 5.71 6.08
N GLY A 679 28.75 4.63 6.36
CA GLY A 679 27.92 4.52 7.57
C GLY A 679 26.64 5.35 7.50
N ARG A 680 25.94 5.45 8.63
CA ARG A 680 24.69 6.22 8.73
C ARG A 680 24.98 7.72 8.89
N GLY A 681 24.08 8.56 8.38
CA GLY A 681 24.22 10.01 8.52
C GLY A 681 23.88 10.49 9.93
N MET A 682 24.88 10.97 10.69
CA MET A 682 24.78 11.34 12.11
C MET A 682 24.36 12.81 12.38
N VAL A 683 23.87 13.53 11.37
CA VAL A 683 23.49 14.95 11.52
C VAL A 683 22.05 15.10 11.99
N THR A 684 21.85 15.92 13.02
CA THR A 684 20.54 16.43 13.48
C THR A 684 19.93 17.29 12.38
N LEU A 685 18.74 16.91 11.91
CA LEU A 685 18.03 17.66 10.87
C LEU A 685 17.27 18.80 11.53
N LEU A 686 17.85 20.00 11.50
CA LEU A 686 17.18 21.22 11.95
C LEU A 686 16.24 21.73 10.86
N GLU A 687 14.94 21.72 11.13
CA GLU A 687 14.00 22.71 10.59
C GLU A 687 12.76 22.74 11.48
N GLY A 688 12.43 23.93 12.00
CA GLY A 688 11.21 24.12 12.80
C GLY A 688 11.29 25.09 13.97
N ASN A 689 12.31 25.94 14.09
CA ASN A 689 12.20 27.15 14.91
C ASN A 689 13.31 28.19 14.60
N ILE A 690 13.49 28.52 13.32
CA ILE A 690 14.30 29.70 12.95
C ILE A 690 13.75 30.95 13.65
N LEU A 691 12.45 31.01 13.95
CA LEU A 691 11.83 32.04 14.77
C LEU A 691 12.22 32.02 16.26
N SER A 692 12.55 30.88 16.87
CA SER A 692 13.06 30.88 18.25
C SER A 692 14.55 31.20 18.29
N LEU A 693 15.33 30.77 17.31
CA LEU A 693 16.76 31.14 17.17
C LEU A 693 16.93 32.62 16.83
N LEU A 694 16.03 33.22 16.04
CA LEU A 694 16.02 34.65 15.74
C LEU A 694 15.51 35.51 16.91
N LYS A 695 14.64 34.97 17.79
CA LYS A 695 14.21 35.68 19.01
C LYS A 695 15.29 35.79 20.09
N THR A 696 16.35 35.00 20.00
CA THR A 696 17.51 35.10 20.89
C THR A 696 18.65 35.94 20.31
N GLN A 697 18.51 36.47 19.09
CA GLN A 697 19.50 37.32 18.42
C GLN A 697 19.01 38.74 18.09
N ILE A 698 17.85 39.15 18.63
CA ILE A 698 17.37 40.54 18.67
C ILE A 698 17.04 40.84 20.12
#